data_AF-A0A2S2QUZ9-F1
#
_entry.id   AF-A0A2S2QUZ9-F1
#
_cell.length_a   1.000
_cell.length_b   1.000
_cell.length_c   1.000
_cell.angle_alpha   90.00
_cell.angle_beta   90.00
_cell.angle_gamma   90.00
#
_symmetry.space_group_name_H-M   'P 1'
#
loop_
_entity.id
_entity.type
_entity.pdbx_description
1 polymer ?
#
loop_
_entity_poly.entity_id
_entity_poly.type
_entity_poly.pdbx_seq_one_letter_code
_entity_poly.pdbx_strand_id
1 'polypeptide(L)'
;MAGRQEDNSQYRATSGYFHRAGSSSSVNQSPRRVAKTDLITDTHCTVPSSGMPPGGHYHRSHEIQPLYVPIVTADQPSRNINSYTSSSVSFQSSSQLFKPEVQQIAKHIQNIWATWKQSKVLTDTLRKFFETSLNPYDSLLQLVSVVSEDRIKGKANTMVHTITEEFYKWITMNESEYESMLTDELKIRAFKMILEKRMCLNTINTIVNIFKCNTNLDFMEGLIRESIRQKKFKEACYATISLNIQDRFTVEDFLLPLFFLNMVSVTEEYLVTSKFQQEALVKYFDDLLAQNDDCLYILAKRLNVTPANNNFSTKSQIKTNLTRIMKKYSIPNGLAPNITKQKKKGALKFMFHRYQSGVTGIDGWREMVLESVGNNVDMMLEVVKMLDNYGDIQEAIYFSRLFSIDPAILPLNTQQELLFSENASATIDRSIPMEDYKFMEYHELSLPDHQIHIIDSVSKFDEFLDKINVELYDANFDILGLDCEWKPELTCDKSDLACIQLATRNAIYIFHLPQLQPAEHFKLHWEEFSMNIFSNTNILKLGFEWKGDASMIRSTLPIDCLQLNGPGFVDLKLLWKELESKWNFQLPFQNPNEDIAYNSLSDLVKLSLGKPLNKIEQFSNWEKIPLRYNQIKYAALDAYCLLEIYNILKKKCKTSNIPFDEVCQKNIK
;
A
#
# COMPACT_ATOMS: atom_id res chain seq x y z
N MET A 1 -12.79 -51.77 -32.75
CA MET A 1 -12.20 -52.99 -32.17
C MET A 1 -10.84 -52.64 -31.62
N ALA A 2 -10.64 -52.92 -30.32
CA ALA A 2 -9.38 -53.13 -29.58
C ALA A 2 -8.19 -52.15 -29.81
N GLY A 3 -7.59 -51.50 -28.83
CA GLY A 3 -7.56 -51.73 -27.37
C GLY A 3 -6.11 -52.00 -26.91
N ARG A 4 -5.77 -51.45 -25.72
CA ARG A 4 -4.58 -51.67 -24.86
C ARG A 4 -3.35 -50.82 -25.23
N GLN A 5 -2.59 -50.26 -24.28
CA GLN A 5 -2.29 -50.74 -22.92
C GLN A 5 -1.81 -49.61 -21.99
N GLU A 6 -2.08 -49.79 -20.70
CA GLU A 6 -1.66 -49.03 -19.51
C GLU A 6 -0.13 -49.00 -19.34
N ASP A 7 0.46 -47.99 -18.67
CA ASP A 7 0.75 -48.07 -17.22
C ASP A 7 1.50 -46.83 -16.66
N ASN A 8 1.35 -46.69 -15.35
CA ASN A 8 1.81 -45.66 -14.42
C ASN A 8 3.34 -45.60 -14.21
N SER A 9 3.89 -44.43 -13.80
CA SER A 9 4.74 -44.34 -12.59
C SER A 9 5.19 -42.91 -12.20
N GLN A 10 4.81 -42.52 -10.98
CA GLN A 10 5.65 -41.93 -9.92
C GLN A 10 6.58 -40.74 -10.21
N TYR A 11 6.17 -39.54 -9.77
CA TYR A 11 7.10 -38.47 -9.37
C TYR A 11 7.62 -38.74 -7.96
N ARG A 12 8.89 -39.18 -7.87
CA ARG A 12 9.67 -39.21 -6.63
C ARG A 12 10.27 -37.84 -6.37
N ALA A 13 9.93 -37.26 -5.21
CA ALA A 13 10.71 -36.21 -4.57
C ALA A 13 11.94 -36.83 -3.91
N THR A 14 13.14 -36.34 -4.23
CA THR A 14 14.39 -36.68 -3.54
C THR A 14 14.83 -35.53 -2.65
N SER A 15 14.81 -35.77 -1.33
CA SER A 15 15.58 -35.01 -0.34
C SER A 15 16.96 -35.64 -0.17
N GLY A 16 18.00 -34.82 0.00
CA GLY A 16 19.33 -35.24 0.46
C GLY A 16 20.19 -34.01 0.72
N TYR A 17 20.24 -33.50 1.95
CA TYR A 17 21.35 -33.63 2.89
C TYR A 17 22.70 -33.10 2.38
N PHE A 18 23.18 -31.99 2.97
CA PHE A 18 24.62 -31.75 3.13
C PHE A 18 24.95 -31.14 4.49
N HIS A 19 26.13 -31.56 4.96
CA HIS A 19 26.66 -31.60 6.32
C HIS A 19 27.19 -30.26 6.87
N ARG A 20 27.15 -30.17 8.21
CA ARG A 20 28.00 -29.31 9.05
C ARG A 20 29.40 -29.92 9.25
N ALA A 21 30.43 -29.08 9.18
CA ALA A 21 31.66 -29.00 9.99
C ALA A 21 32.39 -27.71 9.54
N GLY A 22 32.91 -26.78 10.35
CA GLY A 22 33.68 -26.89 11.59
C GLY A 22 35.14 -26.46 11.29
N SER A 23 35.48 -25.17 11.44
CA SER A 23 36.56 -24.58 12.31
C SER A 23 37.30 -23.49 11.49
N SER A 24 37.92 -22.41 11.98
CA SER A 24 38.44 -22.00 13.29
C SER A 24 38.59 -20.47 13.38
N SER A 25 38.66 -19.99 14.61
CA SER A 25 38.75 -18.63 15.17
C SER A 25 40.08 -17.88 15.00
N SER A 26 40.02 -16.54 14.97
CA SER A 26 40.95 -15.65 15.71
C SER A 26 40.35 -14.25 16.02
N VAL A 27 40.04 -14.06 17.30
CA VAL A 27 40.25 -12.90 18.19
C VAL A 27 40.40 -11.49 17.59
N ASN A 28 39.49 -10.58 17.97
CA ASN A 28 39.86 -9.31 18.61
C ASN A 28 38.69 -8.66 19.38
N GLN A 29 38.91 -8.43 20.68
CA GLN A 29 38.01 -7.76 21.63
C GLN A 29 38.28 -6.25 21.64
N SER A 30 37.24 -5.44 21.85
CA SER A 30 37.32 -4.09 22.45
C SER A 30 35.92 -3.52 22.78
N PRO A 31 35.77 -2.57 23.73
CA PRO A 31 34.90 -2.79 24.88
C PRO A 31 33.71 -1.81 25.05
N ARG A 32 32.87 -2.21 26.02
CA ARG A 32 31.67 -1.57 26.58
C ARG A 32 31.89 -0.09 26.97
N ARG A 33 30.93 0.77 26.62
CA ARG A 33 30.79 2.13 27.18
C ARG A 33 30.21 2.07 28.59
N VAL A 34 30.95 2.67 29.52
CA VAL A 34 30.60 2.89 30.94
C VAL A 34 29.86 4.23 31.06
N ALA A 35 28.84 4.24 31.91
CA ALA A 35 28.08 5.41 32.34
C ALA A 35 28.95 6.36 33.18
N LYS A 36 28.79 7.67 32.97
CA LYS A 36 29.30 8.70 33.88
C LYS A 36 28.13 9.41 34.56
N THR A 37 27.98 9.12 35.84
CA THR A 37 27.40 9.98 36.87
C THR A 37 28.53 10.80 37.48
N ASP A 38 28.35 12.10 37.66
CA ASP A 38 29.07 12.89 38.66
C ASP A 38 28.10 13.86 39.35
N LEU A 39 28.15 13.82 40.68
CA LEU A 39 27.46 14.62 41.69
C LEU A 39 28.39 15.74 42.19
N ILE A 40 27.85 16.59 43.09
CA ILE A 40 28.49 17.54 44.05
C ILE A 40 28.46 19.01 43.54
N THR A 41 27.92 20.03 44.22
CA THR A 41 27.37 20.25 45.59
C THR A 41 26.58 21.56 45.68
N ASP A 42 25.74 21.64 46.71
CA ASP A 42 24.93 22.76 47.22
C ASP A 42 25.65 24.08 47.54
N THR A 43 24.89 25.18 47.52
CA THR A 43 24.85 26.17 48.62
C THR A 43 23.58 27.03 48.58
N HIS A 44 22.87 27.05 49.72
CA HIS A 44 21.68 27.86 50.07
C HIS A 44 22.04 29.33 50.38
N CYS A 45 21.21 30.31 50.00
CA CYS A 45 20.34 31.21 50.83
C CYS A 45 20.56 32.65 50.29
N THR A 46 19.66 33.63 50.17
CA THR A 46 18.45 34.03 50.94
C THR A 46 17.71 35.15 50.15
N VAL A 47 16.42 35.34 50.42
CA VAL A 47 15.46 36.36 49.90
C VAL A 47 15.82 37.80 50.38
N PRO A 48 15.26 38.89 49.79
CA PRO A 48 13.99 39.41 50.33
C PRO A 48 12.99 39.97 49.28
N SER A 49 11.74 40.04 49.76
CA SER A 49 10.49 40.46 49.15
C SER A 49 10.28 41.98 49.04
N SER A 50 9.35 42.39 48.16
CA SER A 50 8.20 43.32 48.38
C SER A 50 8.08 44.49 47.38
N GLY A 51 6.84 44.72 46.89
CA GLY A 51 6.41 46.00 46.30
C GLY A 51 5.56 45.92 45.01
N MET A 52 4.23 45.87 45.13
CA MET A 52 3.21 46.23 44.11
C MET A 52 2.64 47.64 44.44
N PRO A 53 1.66 48.24 43.70
CA PRO A 53 1.56 48.76 42.32
C PRO A 53 1.11 50.26 42.34
N PRO A 54 0.60 50.91 41.26
CA PRO A 54 -0.87 50.92 40.95
C PRO A 54 -1.20 51.02 39.42
N GLY A 55 -2.33 50.48 38.90
CA GLY A 55 -3.66 51.14 38.72
C GLY A 55 -3.76 51.92 37.37
N GLY A 56 -4.77 51.82 36.48
CA GLY A 56 -6.06 51.13 36.41
C GLY A 56 -6.82 51.42 35.09
N HIS A 57 -8.10 50.99 35.05
CA HIS A 57 -9.24 51.36 34.18
C HIS A 57 -9.59 50.59 32.88
N TYR A 58 -10.51 49.61 33.06
CA TYR A 58 -11.87 49.45 32.47
C TYR A 58 -12.20 49.89 31.03
N HIS A 59 -12.70 48.93 30.22
CA HIS A 59 -14.05 48.98 29.62
C HIS A 59 -14.58 47.57 29.24
N ARG A 60 -15.87 47.34 29.55
CA ARG A 60 -16.71 46.14 29.32
C ARG A 60 -17.30 46.08 27.90
N SER A 61 -17.56 44.86 27.42
CA SER A 61 -18.81 44.31 26.80
C SER A 61 -18.44 43.22 25.77
N HIS A 62 -19.05 42.03 25.60
CA HIS A 62 -20.25 41.34 26.10
C HIS A 62 -19.95 39.82 26.05
N GLU A 63 -20.23 39.08 27.12
CA GLU A 63 -20.26 37.61 27.15
C GLU A 63 -21.70 37.11 26.98
N ILE A 64 -21.88 36.08 26.15
CA ILE A 64 -23.09 35.27 26.06
C ILE A 64 -22.81 33.95 26.78
N GLN A 65 -23.53 33.70 27.87
CA GLN A 65 -23.49 32.46 28.64
C GLN A 65 -24.32 31.34 27.98
N PRO A 66 -23.90 30.06 28.05
CA PRO A 66 -24.77 28.93 27.76
C PRO A 66 -25.57 28.50 29.01
N LEU A 67 -26.85 28.19 28.77
CA LEU A 67 -27.85 27.75 29.75
C LEU A 67 -27.49 26.44 30.44
N TYR A 68 -27.60 26.43 31.77
CA TYR A 68 -27.54 25.26 32.65
C TYR A 68 -28.65 25.37 33.69
N VAL A 69 -29.62 24.46 33.71
CA VAL A 69 -30.55 24.23 34.84
C VAL A 69 -31.16 22.81 34.70
N PRO A 70 -31.65 22.13 35.76
CA PRO A 70 -30.86 21.45 36.78
C PRO A 70 -31.35 20.00 37.05
N ILE A 71 -30.53 19.24 37.78
CA ILE A 71 -30.87 17.93 38.36
C ILE A 71 -31.80 18.14 39.56
N VAL A 72 -32.97 17.51 39.54
CA VAL A 72 -33.93 17.46 40.65
C VAL A 72 -33.69 16.20 41.48
N THR A 73 -33.39 16.38 42.76
CA THR A 73 -33.44 15.38 43.83
C THR A 73 -34.68 15.62 44.69
N ALA A 74 -35.51 14.60 44.91
CA ALA A 74 -36.31 14.45 46.14
C ALA A 74 -36.99 13.06 46.24
N ASP A 75 -36.74 12.43 47.38
CA ASP A 75 -37.64 11.65 48.24
C ASP A 75 -38.20 10.27 47.85
N GLN A 76 -37.76 9.29 48.66
CA GLN A 76 -38.50 8.07 48.96
C GLN A 76 -39.61 8.31 49.99
N PRO A 77 -40.64 7.45 49.98
CA PRO A 77 -41.19 6.92 51.21
C PRO A 77 -40.99 5.41 51.31
N SER A 78 -40.48 5.02 52.47
CA SER A 78 -40.31 3.68 52.99
C SER A 78 -41.64 3.00 53.30
N ARG A 79 -41.77 1.71 52.96
CA ARG A 79 -42.53 0.71 53.75
C ARG A 79 -41.95 -0.68 53.51
N ASN A 80 -41.30 -1.18 54.57
CA ASN A 80 -40.81 -2.54 54.75
C ASN A 80 -41.91 -3.60 54.61
N ILE A 81 -41.54 -4.80 54.15
CA ILE A 81 -41.67 -6.07 54.88
C ILE A 81 -40.76 -7.10 54.19
N ASN A 82 -39.73 -7.56 54.93
CA ASN A 82 -39.13 -8.91 55.06
C ASN A 82 -39.09 -9.83 53.80
N SER A 83 -38.05 -10.58 53.48
CA SER A 83 -36.78 -10.93 54.12
C SER A 83 -36.20 -12.05 53.26
N TYR A 84 -35.14 -11.87 52.48
CA TYR A 84 -34.26 -12.98 52.09
C TYR A 84 -32.86 -12.42 51.83
N THR A 85 -31.93 -12.96 52.61
CA THR A 85 -30.50 -12.69 52.61
C THR A 85 -29.90 -12.74 51.21
N SER A 86 -29.22 -11.66 50.84
CA SER A 86 -28.30 -11.56 49.72
C SER A 86 -27.17 -12.57 49.88
N SER A 87 -27.19 -13.65 49.11
CA SER A 87 -26.00 -14.40 48.77
C SER A 87 -25.36 -13.76 47.54
N SER A 88 -24.19 -13.18 47.75
CA SER A 88 -23.23 -12.85 46.71
C SER A 88 -22.88 -14.11 45.92
N VAL A 89 -23.48 -14.28 44.73
CA VAL A 89 -23.04 -15.31 43.79
C VAL A 89 -21.79 -14.78 43.09
N SER A 90 -20.65 -15.06 43.68
CA SER A 90 -19.41 -15.16 42.92
C SER A 90 -19.61 -16.18 41.80
N PHE A 91 -19.48 -15.75 40.55
CA PHE A 91 -19.41 -16.67 39.42
C PHE A 91 -18.06 -17.41 39.48
N GLN A 92 -18.01 -18.44 40.33
CA GLN A 92 -17.04 -19.52 40.19
C GLN A 92 -17.30 -20.19 38.84
N SER A 93 -16.23 -20.38 38.07
CA SER A 93 -16.27 -21.22 36.87
C SER A 93 -16.82 -22.58 37.25
N SER A 94 -18.05 -22.87 36.84
CA SER A 94 -18.62 -24.21 36.93
C SER A 94 -17.75 -25.08 36.04
N SER A 95 -16.99 -25.99 36.64
CA SER A 95 -16.37 -27.10 35.92
C SER A 95 -17.51 -27.89 35.27
N GLN A 96 -17.80 -27.62 33.99
CA GLN A 96 -18.75 -28.42 33.22
C GLN A 96 -18.23 -29.85 33.17
N LEU A 97 -18.88 -30.76 33.92
CA LEU A 97 -18.62 -32.19 33.79
C LEU A 97 -19.17 -32.64 32.43
N PHE A 98 -18.31 -32.78 31.43
CA PHE A 98 -18.69 -33.34 30.13
C PHE A 98 -19.11 -34.81 30.28
N LYS A 99 -20.08 -35.27 29.48
CA LYS A 99 -20.53 -36.67 29.50
C LYS A 99 -19.30 -37.60 29.26
N PRO A 100 -19.12 -38.69 30.04
CA PRO A 100 -17.95 -39.57 29.92
C PRO A 100 -17.70 -40.08 28.49
N GLU A 101 -18.78 -40.36 27.76
CA GLU A 101 -18.75 -40.79 26.36
C GLU A 101 -18.14 -39.72 25.44
N VAL A 102 -18.47 -38.44 25.66
CA VAL A 102 -17.94 -37.32 24.88
C VAL A 102 -16.44 -37.11 25.15
N GLN A 103 -16.01 -37.31 26.40
CA GLN A 103 -14.58 -37.25 26.74
C GLN A 103 -13.80 -38.39 26.07
N GLN A 104 -14.37 -39.60 26.04
CA GLN A 104 -13.74 -40.76 25.42
C GLN A 104 -13.61 -40.59 23.90
N ILE A 105 -14.68 -40.14 23.22
CA ILE A 105 -14.64 -39.89 21.78
C ILE A 105 -13.71 -38.71 21.44
N ALA A 106 -13.68 -37.65 22.25
CA ALA A 106 -12.77 -36.52 22.04
C ALA A 106 -11.31 -36.98 22.10
N LYS A 107 -10.94 -37.81 23.09
CA LYS A 107 -9.60 -38.39 23.20
C LYS A 107 -9.27 -39.28 21.99
N HIS A 108 -10.23 -40.06 21.52
CA HIS A 108 -10.05 -40.90 20.33
C HIS A 108 -9.83 -40.06 19.06
N ILE A 109 -10.64 -39.02 18.86
CA ILE A 109 -10.50 -38.06 17.75
C ILE A 109 -9.15 -37.34 17.82
N GLN A 110 -8.72 -36.90 19.00
CA GLN A 110 -7.40 -36.27 19.20
C GLN A 110 -6.26 -37.20 18.79
N ASN A 111 -6.35 -38.50 19.13
CA ASN A 111 -5.36 -39.50 18.71
C ASN A 111 -5.34 -39.68 17.19
N ILE A 112 -6.51 -39.84 16.55
CA ILE A 112 -6.61 -39.93 15.08
C ILE A 112 -6.02 -38.68 14.44
N TRP A 113 -6.35 -37.49 14.95
CA TRP A 113 -5.85 -36.22 14.42
C TRP A 113 -4.33 -36.08 14.58
N ALA A 114 -3.77 -36.57 15.69
CA ALA A 114 -2.34 -36.54 15.93
C ALA A 114 -1.58 -37.38 14.90
N THR A 115 -2.12 -38.55 14.54
CA THR A 115 -1.44 -39.49 13.63
C THR A 115 -1.77 -39.22 12.16
N TRP A 116 -3.05 -39.10 11.80
CA TRP A 116 -3.54 -39.15 10.40
C TRP A 116 -4.19 -37.85 9.93
N LYS A 117 -4.33 -36.84 10.79
CA LYS A 117 -4.95 -35.54 10.48
C LYS A 117 -6.35 -35.73 9.87
N GLN A 118 -6.72 -34.90 8.89
CA GLN A 118 -7.94 -35.07 8.12
C GLN A 118 -7.83 -36.33 7.27
N SER A 119 -8.64 -37.34 7.60
CA SER A 119 -8.59 -38.66 6.98
C SER A 119 -9.98 -39.27 6.90
N LYS A 120 -10.12 -40.30 6.06
CA LYS A 120 -11.36 -41.08 5.97
C LYS A 120 -11.75 -41.69 7.32
N VAL A 121 -10.78 -42.18 8.08
CA VAL A 121 -11.04 -42.74 9.43
C VAL A 121 -11.59 -41.69 10.39
N LEU A 122 -11.07 -40.47 10.38
CA LEU A 122 -11.64 -39.39 11.17
C LEU A 122 -13.09 -39.10 10.77
N THR A 123 -13.35 -39.07 9.46
CA THR A 123 -14.68 -38.79 8.90
C THR A 123 -15.68 -39.87 9.31
N ASP A 124 -15.33 -41.14 9.12
CA ASP A 124 -16.18 -42.28 9.46
C ASP A 124 -16.46 -42.34 10.97
N THR A 125 -15.45 -42.07 11.80
CA THR A 125 -15.60 -42.00 13.27
C THR A 125 -16.54 -40.87 13.70
N LEU A 126 -16.40 -39.68 13.11
CA LEU A 126 -17.27 -38.54 13.42
C LEU A 126 -18.72 -38.81 13.02
N ARG A 127 -18.96 -39.30 11.80
CA ARG A 127 -20.31 -39.61 11.30
C ARG A 127 -21.00 -40.65 12.17
N LYS A 128 -20.30 -41.75 12.48
CA LYS A 128 -20.82 -42.78 13.37
C LYS A 128 -21.18 -42.21 14.75
N PHE A 129 -20.34 -41.35 15.30
CA PHE A 129 -20.61 -40.71 16.59
C PHE A 129 -21.88 -39.85 16.54
N PHE A 130 -22.07 -39.05 15.48
CA PHE A 130 -23.26 -38.21 15.32
C PHE A 130 -24.53 -39.03 15.07
N GLU A 131 -24.46 -40.09 14.26
CA GLU A 131 -25.58 -41.01 14.00
C GLU A 131 -26.06 -41.73 15.27
N THR A 132 -25.13 -42.12 16.15
CA THR A 132 -25.48 -42.80 17.41
C THR A 132 -25.83 -41.84 18.56
N SER A 133 -25.73 -40.52 18.34
CA SER A 133 -25.98 -39.52 19.38
C SER A 133 -27.49 -39.28 19.57
N LEU A 134 -27.92 -39.16 20.83
CA LEU A 134 -29.32 -38.80 21.15
C LEU A 134 -29.73 -37.44 20.57
N ASN A 135 -28.83 -36.46 20.60
CA ASN A 135 -29.00 -35.18 19.93
C ASN A 135 -27.65 -34.79 19.30
N PRO A 136 -27.51 -34.87 17.96
CA PRO A 136 -26.23 -34.63 17.30
C PRO A 136 -25.75 -33.18 17.44
N TYR A 137 -26.66 -32.20 17.54
CA TYR A 137 -26.30 -30.79 17.76
C TYR A 137 -25.67 -30.56 19.15
N ASP A 138 -26.26 -31.10 20.21
CA ASP A 138 -25.68 -31.04 21.56
C ASP A 138 -24.35 -31.78 21.62
N SER A 139 -24.25 -32.96 21.01
CA SER A 139 -23.01 -33.73 20.89
C SER A 139 -21.90 -32.94 20.20
N LEU A 140 -22.21 -32.20 19.12
CA LEU A 140 -21.25 -31.31 18.46
C LEU A 140 -20.74 -30.22 19.42
N LEU A 141 -21.64 -29.52 20.12
CA LEU A 141 -21.25 -28.44 21.05
C LEU A 141 -20.36 -28.96 22.17
N GLN A 142 -20.70 -30.11 22.75
CA GLN A 142 -19.88 -30.73 23.79
C GLN A 142 -18.51 -31.14 23.26
N LEU A 143 -18.46 -31.78 22.09
CA LEU A 143 -17.21 -32.23 21.48
C LEU A 143 -16.29 -31.03 21.15
N VAL A 144 -16.84 -29.97 20.54
CA VAL A 144 -16.10 -28.75 20.25
C VAL A 144 -15.60 -28.09 21.54
N SER A 145 -16.42 -28.03 22.59
CA SER A 145 -16.01 -27.47 23.88
C SER A 145 -14.81 -28.21 24.46
N VAL A 146 -14.86 -29.54 24.53
CA VAL A 146 -13.76 -30.38 25.04
C VAL A 146 -12.49 -30.20 24.20
N VAL A 147 -12.61 -30.24 22.88
CA VAL A 147 -11.46 -30.11 21.98
C VAL A 147 -10.84 -28.71 22.03
N SER A 148 -11.65 -27.67 22.19
CA SER A 148 -11.19 -26.27 22.23
C SER A 148 -10.37 -25.90 23.47
N GLU A 149 -10.45 -26.72 24.54
CA GLU A 149 -9.73 -26.50 25.79
C GLU A 149 -8.28 -27.01 25.76
N ASP A 150 -7.91 -27.78 24.73
CA ASP A 150 -6.56 -28.31 24.54
C ASP A 150 -5.62 -27.23 23.97
N ARG A 151 -5.03 -26.43 24.86
CA ARG A 151 -4.22 -25.24 24.55
C ARG A 151 -2.84 -25.52 23.93
N ILE A 152 -2.47 -26.78 23.72
CA ILE A 152 -1.04 -27.14 23.59
C ILE A 152 -0.43 -26.77 22.22
N LYS A 153 -1.19 -26.58 21.14
CA LYS A 153 -0.67 -26.11 19.85
C LYS A 153 -1.75 -25.33 19.11
N GLY A 154 -1.42 -24.27 18.37
CA GLY A 154 -2.33 -23.51 17.48
C GLY A 154 -3.03 -24.33 16.38
N LYS A 155 -2.94 -25.66 16.43
CA LYS A 155 -3.60 -26.68 15.61
C LYS A 155 -4.99 -27.10 16.15
N ALA A 156 -5.38 -26.68 17.36
CA ALA A 156 -6.71 -26.98 17.89
C ALA A 156 -7.81 -26.37 17.00
N ASN A 157 -7.59 -25.17 16.48
CA ASN A 157 -8.56 -24.49 15.61
C ASN A 157 -8.78 -25.22 14.27
N THR A 158 -7.74 -25.87 13.71
CA THR A 158 -7.91 -26.65 12.47
C THR A 158 -8.68 -27.95 12.71
N MET A 159 -8.54 -28.54 13.90
CA MET A 159 -9.33 -29.70 14.31
C MET A 159 -10.79 -29.34 14.55
N VAL A 160 -11.06 -28.27 15.32
CA VAL A 160 -12.43 -27.76 15.52
C VAL A 160 -13.08 -27.44 14.19
N HIS A 161 -12.36 -26.77 13.29
CA HIS A 161 -12.84 -26.49 11.94
C HIS A 161 -13.24 -27.77 11.20
N THR A 162 -12.38 -28.80 11.21
CA THR A 162 -12.66 -30.08 10.54
C THR A 162 -13.87 -30.80 11.15
N ILE A 163 -13.99 -30.84 12.48
CA ILE A 163 -15.14 -31.45 13.17
C ILE A 163 -16.43 -30.75 12.77
N THR A 164 -16.41 -29.41 12.76
CA THR A 164 -17.58 -28.58 12.42
C THR A 164 -17.97 -28.75 10.95
N GLU A 165 -16.99 -28.76 10.03
CA GLU A 165 -17.20 -28.98 8.59
C GLU A 165 -17.77 -30.36 8.30
N GLU A 166 -17.24 -31.42 8.91
CA GLU A 166 -17.78 -32.78 8.71
C GLU A 166 -19.17 -32.92 9.30
N PHE A 167 -19.46 -32.27 10.44
CA PHE A 167 -20.83 -32.20 10.93
C PHE A 167 -21.75 -31.47 9.96
N TYR A 168 -21.33 -30.31 9.42
CA TYR A 168 -22.12 -29.55 8.46
C TYR A 168 -22.48 -30.38 7.21
N LYS A 169 -21.50 -31.10 6.64
CA LYS A 169 -21.73 -31.99 5.49
C LYS A 169 -22.68 -33.14 5.83
N TRP A 170 -22.58 -33.68 7.03
CA TRP A 170 -23.43 -34.79 7.46
C TRP A 170 -24.85 -34.33 7.78
N ILE A 171 -25.03 -33.24 8.54
CA ILE A 171 -26.35 -32.76 8.94
C ILE A 171 -27.16 -32.23 7.75
N THR A 172 -26.50 -31.62 6.75
CA THR A 172 -27.18 -31.15 5.52
C THR A 172 -27.76 -32.29 4.68
N MET A 173 -27.20 -33.51 4.79
CA MET A 173 -27.76 -34.71 4.14
C MET A 173 -28.89 -35.36 4.94
N ASN A 174 -29.02 -35.03 6.23
CA ASN A 174 -29.96 -35.66 7.16
C ASN A 174 -30.88 -34.65 7.86
N GLU A 175 -31.04 -33.44 7.30
CA GLU A 175 -31.68 -32.32 7.98
C GLU A 175 -33.11 -32.66 8.41
N SER A 176 -33.88 -33.32 7.55
CA SER A 176 -35.27 -33.71 7.84
C SER A 176 -35.45 -34.63 9.05
N GLU A 177 -34.43 -35.43 9.38
CA GLU A 177 -34.49 -36.36 10.52
C GLU A 177 -34.18 -35.68 11.85
N TYR A 178 -33.31 -34.67 11.83
CA TYR A 178 -32.77 -34.05 13.04
C TYR A 178 -33.26 -32.61 13.27
N GLU A 179 -34.01 -32.00 12.35
CA GLU A 179 -34.44 -30.59 12.44
C GLU A 179 -35.21 -30.29 13.74
N SER A 180 -36.09 -31.18 14.19
CA SER A 180 -36.84 -31.00 15.45
C SER A 180 -35.96 -31.02 16.70
N MET A 181 -34.72 -31.48 16.60
CA MET A 181 -33.76 -31.52 17.71
C MET A 181 -33.00 -30.20 17.90
N LEU A 182 -33.07 -29.26 16.95
CA LEU A 182 -32.43 -27.96 17.03
C LEU A 182 -33.33 -26.95 17.76
N THR A 183 -33.22 -26.92 19.08
CA THR A 183 -33.97 -25.99 19.95
C THR A 183 -33.32 -24.60 20.01
N ASP A 184 -34.09 -23.57 20.34
CA ASP A 184 -33.56 -22.21 20.54
C ASP A 184 -32.50 -22.13 21.64
N GLU A 185 -32.60 -22.98 22.67
CA GLU A 185 -31.58 -23.12 23.71
C GLU A 185 -30.23 -23.54 23.10
N LEU A 186 -30.23 -24.51 22.18
CA LEU A 186 -29.03 -24.97 21.48
C LEU A 186 -28.46 -23.88 20.57
N LYS A 187 -29.31 -23.11 19.87
CA LYS A 187 -28.87 -21.96 19.07
C LYS A 187 -28.15 -20.93 19.93
N ILE A 188 -28.76 -20.57 21.06
CA ILE A 188 -28.18 -19.60 22.03
C ILE A 188 -26.87 -20.15 22.60
N ARG A 189 -26.81 -21.43 22.96
CA ARG A 189 -25.60 -22.07 23.51
C ARG A 189 -24.48 -22.11 22.48
N ALA A 190 -24.78 -22.43 21.22
CA ALA A 190 -23.82 -22.39 20.12
C ALA A 190 -23.27 -20.97 19.92
N PHE A 191 -24.15 -19.97 19.94
CA PHE A 191 -23.76 -18.58 19.77
C PHE A 191 -22.90 -18.05 20.93
N LYS A 192 -23.22 -18.42 22.18
CA LYS A 192 -22.35 -18.11 23.33
C LYS A 192 -20.98 -18.77 23.19
N MET A 193 -20.92 -20.01 22.71
CA MET A 193 -19.66 -20.72 22.50
C MET A 193 -18.72 -19.99 21.52
N ILE A 194 -19.23 -19.45 20.41
CA ILE A 194 -18.39 -18.69 19.46
C ILE A 194 -17.89 -17.35 20.03
N LEU A 195 -18.62 -16.76 20.99
CA LEU A 195 -18.22 -15.52 21.67
C LEU A 195 -17.20 -15.78 22.79
N GLU A 196 -17.15 -16.99 23.35
CA GLU A 196 -16.28 -17.34 24.47
C GLU A 196 -14.99 -18.02 24.03
N LYS A 197 -15.05 -18.85 22.99
CA LYS A 197 -13.93 -19.67 22.51
C LYS A 197 -13.24 -18.99 21.33
N ARG A 198 -11.92 -19.09 21.26
CA ARG A 198 -11.11 -18.47 20.18
C ARG A 198 -11.18 -19.28 18.88
N MET A 199 -12.12 -18.95 18.00
CA MET A 199 -12.31 -19.61 16.70
C MET A 199 -11.90 -18.72 15.52
N CYS A 200 -11.65 -19.32 14.35
CA CYS A 200 -11.50 -18.56 13.10
C CYS A 200 -12.86 -18.25 12.49
N LEU A 201 -12.94 -17.19 11.68
CA LEU A 201 -14.20 -16.73 11.07
C LEU A 201 -14.93 -17.83 10.28
N ASN A 202 -14.21 -18.65 9.51
CA ASN A 202 -14.81 -19.75 8.76
C ASN A 202 -15.55 -20.74 9.65
N THR A 203 -14.93 -21.18 10.76
CA THR A 203 -15.59 -22.07 11.73
C THR A 203 -16.80 -21.41 12.36
N ILE A 204 -16.72 -20.11 12.68
CA ILE A 204 -17.84 -19.35 13.25
C ILE A 204 -19.00 -19.31 12.24
N ASN A 205 -18.73 -19.02 10.96
CA ASN A 205 -19.73 -19.05 9.89
C ASN A 205 -20.39 -20.43 9.79
N THR A 206 -19.60 -21.52 9.80
CA THR A 206 -20.15 -22.88 9.75
C THR A 206 -21.05 -23.16 10.97
N ILE A 207 -20.66 -22.76 12.18
CA ILE A 207 -21.50 -22.92 13.39
C ILE A 207 -22.79 -22.09 13.28
N VAL A 208 -22.70 -20.82 12.88
CA VAL A 208 -23.87 -19.94 12.71
C VAL A 208 -24.86 -20.53 11.72
N ASN A 209 -24.37 -21.16 10.64
CA ASN A 209 -25.20 -21.84 9.65
C ASN A 209 -25.82 -23.13 10.21
N ILE A 210 -25.03 -24.02 10.84
CA ILE A 210 -25.51 -25.28 11.43
C ILE A 210 -26.65 -25.00 12.41
N PHE A 211 -26.49 -24.00 13.28
CA PHE A 211 -27.42 -23.70 14.35
C PHE A 211 -28.48 -22.65 13.97
N LYS A 212 -28.52 -22.19 12.70
CA LYS A 212 -29.50 -21.20 12.21
C LYS A 212 -29.59 -19.97 13.15
N CYS A 213 -28.45 -19.46 13.61
CA CYS A 213 -28.38 -18.39 14.64
C CYS A 213 -28.95 -17.04 14.16
N ASN A 214 -29.15 -16.89 12.85
CA ASN A 214 -29.80 -15.73 12.22
C ASN A 214 -31.32 -15.63 12.50
N THR A 215 -31.93 -16.62 13.16
CA THR A 215 -33.38 -16.62 13.46
C THR A 215 -33.80 -15.70 14.60
N ASN A 216 -32.88 -15.24 15.46
CA ASN A 216 -33.18 -14.34 16.59
C ASN A 216 -32.13 -13.23 16.72
N LEU A 217 -32.05 -12.37 15.71
CA LEU A 217 -30.98 -11.36 15.58
C LEU A 217 -30.92 -10.39 16.78
N ASP A 218 -32.06 -9.95 17.32
CA ASP A 218 -32.08 -8.96 18.41
C ASP A 218 -31.47 -9.55 19.70
N PHE A 219 -31.77 -10.82 20.01
CA PHE A 219 -31.17 -11.49 21.16
C PHE A 219 -29.66 -11.74 20.94
N MET A 220 -29.26 -12.17 19.74
CA MET A 220 -27.85 -12.39 19.41
C MET A 220 -27.05 -11.07 19.43
N GLU A 221 -27.63 -9.98 18.96
CA GLU A 221 -27.05 -8.63 19.07
C GLU A 221 -26.80 -8.25 20.53
N GLY A 222 -27.76 -8.53 21.43
CA GLY A 222 -27.59 -8.33 22.87
C GLY A 222 -26.38 -9.07 23.44
N LEU A 223 -26.14 -10.31 22.99
CA LEU A 223 -24.97 -11.10 23.36
C LEU A 223 -23.66 -10.53 22.78
N ILE A 224 -23.68 -10.03 21.54
CA ILE A 224 -22.52 -9.35 20.94
C ILE A 224 -22.17 -8.08 21.74
N ARG A 225 -23.16 -7.26 22.09
CA ARG A 225 -22.96 -6.05 22.90
C ARG A 225 -22.38 -6.36 24.27
N GLU A 226 -22.80 -7.46 24.90
CA GLU A 226 -22.20 -7.93 26.14
C GLU A 226 -20.74 -8.39 25.94
N SER A 227 -20.45 -9.08 24.82
CA SER A 227 -19.08 -9.46 24.45
C SER A 227 -18.16 -8.24 24.27
N ILE A 228 -18.68 -7.15 23.68
CA ILE A 228 -17.97 -5.86 23.54
C ILE A 228 -17.66 -5.27 24.92
N ARG A 229 -18.61 -5.25 25.86
CA ARG A 229 -18.38 -4.78 27.25
C ARG A 229 -17.31 -5.60 27.97
N GLN A 230 -17.23 -6.90 27.66
CA GLN A 230 -16.19 -7.81 28.15
C GLN A 230 -14.85 -7.67 27.41
N LYS A 231 -14.71 -6.68 26.51
CA LYS A 231 -13.51 -6.39 25.72
C LYS A 231 -13.11 -7.51 24.75
N LYS A 232 -14.05 -8.39 24.39
CA LYS A 232 -13.87 -9.47 23.41
C LYS A 232 -14.20 -8.96 21.99
N PHE A 233 -13.46 -7.92 21.58
CA PHE A 233 -13.74 -7.18 20.35
C PHE A 233 -13.63 -8.05 19.09
N LYS A 234 -12.69 -9.00 19.07
CA LYS A 234 -12.46 -9.88 17.92
C LYS A 234 -13.66 -10.81 17.72
N GLU A 235 -14.08 -11.46 18.80
CA GLU A 235 -15.18 -12.40 18.80
C GLU A 235 -16.50 -11.69 18.46
N ALA A 236 -16.73 -10.49 19.01
CA ALA A 236 -17.87 -9.64 18.67
C ALA A 236 -17.88 -9.25 17.17
N CYS A 237 -16.72 -8.85 16.64
CA CYS A 237 -16.56 -8.50 15.23
C CYS A 237 -16.91 -9.68 14.32
N TYR A 238 -16.30 -10.85 14.55
CA TYR A 238 -16.59 -12.05 13.75
C TYR A 238 -18.04 -12.51 13.86
N ALA A 239 -18.64 -12.50 15.06
CA ALA A 239 -20.05 -12.84 15.22
C ALA A 239 -20.96 -11.88 14.42
N THR A 240 -20.61 -10.59 14.38
CA THR A 240 -21.34 -9.58 13.59
C THR A 240 -21.24 -9.86 12.08
N ILE A 241 -20.05 -10.24 11.59
CA ILE A 241 -19.85 -10.63 10.18
C ILE A 241 -20.70 -11.87 9.86
N SER A 242 -20.61 -12.90 10.71
CA SER A 242 -21.30 -14.18 10.49
C SER A 242 -22.82 -14.08 10.50
N LEU A 243 -23.39 -13.15 11.26
CA LEU A 243 -24.83 -12.87 11.26
C LEU A 243 -25.27 -11.89 10.17
N ASN A 244 -24.32 -11.24 9.48
CA ASN A 244 -24.58 -10.21 8.49
C ASN A 244 -25.42 -9.03 9.03
N ILE A 245 -25.05 -8.50 10.20
CA ILE A 245 -25.73 -7.36 10.90
C ILE A 245 -24.79 -6.17 11.14
N GLN A 246 -23.88 -5.91 10.20
CA GLN A 246 -22.85 -4.87 10.30
C GLN A 246 -23.44 -3.45 10.43
N ASP A 247 -24.63 -3.22 9.90
CA ASP A 247 -25.39 -1.97 9.96
C ASP A 247 -25.85 -1.59 11.38
N ARG A 248 -25.87 -2.55 12.31
CA ARG A 248 -26.29 -2.34 13.71
C ARG A 248 -25.19 -1.88 14.66
N PHE A 249 -23.96 -1.78 14.17
CA PHE A 249 -22.78 -1.43 14.96
C PHE A 249 -22.06 -0.22 14.35
N THR A 250 -21.29 0.47 15.17
CA THR A 250 -20.47 1.63 14.82
C THR A 250 -18.98 1.24 14.80
N VAL A 251 -18.13 2.12 14.26
CA VAL A 251 -16.67 1.91 14.31
C VAL A 251 -16.15 1.80 15.75
N GLU A 252 -16.79 2.46 16.72
CA GLU A 252 -16.33 2.49 18.12
C GLU A 252 -16.54 1.16 18.84
N ASP A 253 -17.54 0.37 18.44
CA ASP A 253 -17.94 -0.87 19.10
C ASP A 253 -16.81 -1.91 19.12
N PHE A 254 -16.08 -2.05 18.01
CA PHE A 254 -14.92 -2.96 17.94
C PHE A 254 -13.90 -2.62 16.86
N LEU A 255 -14.24 -1.86 15.81
CA LEU A 255 -13.29 -1.57 14.73
C LEU A 255 -12.14 -0.69 15.22
N LEU A 256 -12.42 0.42 15.92
CA LEU A 256 -11.39 1.28 16.52
C LEU A 256 -10.56 0.52 17.57
N PRO A 257 -11.15 -0.21 18.55
CA PRO A 257 -10.39 -1.05 19.45
C PRO A 257 -9.47 -2.06 18.75
N LEU A 258 -9.99 -2.83 17.78
CA LEU A 258 -9.22 -3.84 17.05
C LEU A 258 -8.09 -3.21 16.25
N PHE A 259 -8.37 -2.12 15.55
CA PHE A 259 -7.39 -1.41 14.76
C PHE A 259 -6.26 -0.87 15.65
N PHE A 260 -6.62 -0.27 16.78
CA PHE A 260 -5.68 0.29 17.75
C PHE A 260 -4.86 -0.80 18.48
N LEU A 261 -5.42 -1.99 18.70
CA LEU A 261 -4.76 -3.18 19.24
C LEU A 261 -3.88 -3.92 18.20
N ASN A 262 -3.60 -3.30 17.05
CA ASN A 262 -2.84 -3.88 15.95
C ASN A 262 -3.45 -5.17 15.39
N MET A 263 -4.78 -5.35 15.50
CA MET A 263 -5.55 -6.44 14.92
C MET A 263 -6.20 -6.03 13.58
N VAL A 264 -5.44 -5.32 12.75
CA VAL A 264 -5.91 -4.68 11.51
C VAL A 264 -6.52 -5.69 10.53
N SER A 265 -6.01 -6.93 10.49
CA SER A 265 -6.55 -7.98 9.60
C SER A 265 -8.02 -8.27 9.90
N VAL A 266 -8.42 -8.28 11.17
CA VAL A 266 -9.81 -8.54 11.60
C VAL A 266 -10.70 -7.38 11.20
N THR A 267 -10.24 -6.14 11.40
CA THR A 267 -10.94 -4.95 10.93
C THR A 267 -11.13 -5.00 9.42
N GLU A 268 -10.11 -5.40 8.65
CA GLU A 268 -10.22 -5.49 7.19
C GLU A 268 -11.19 -6.56 6.71
N GLU A 269 -11.24 -7.73 7.36
CA GLU A 269 -12.24 -8.78 7.08
C GLU A 269 -13.67 -8.22 7.22
N TYR A 270 -13.92 -7.40 8.26
CA TYR A 270 -15.21 -6.74 8.47
C TYR A 270 -15.53 -5.69 7.39
N LEU A 271 -14.52 -4.92 6.97
CA LEU A 271 -14.70 -3.83 6.02
C LEU A 271 -15.03 -4.31 4.60
N VAL A 272 -14.76 -5.57 4.23
CA VAL A 272 -14.98 -6.09 2.86
C VAL A 272 -16.40 -5.81 2.36
N THR A 273 -17.41 -5.98 3.22
CA THR A 273 -18.83 -5.85 2.85
C THR A 273 -19.50 -4.59 3.39
N SER A 274 -18.78 -3.72 4.10
CA SER A 274 -19.36 -2.57 4.82
C SER A 274 -18.76 -1.23 4.38
N LYS A 275 -19.24 -0.70 3.26
CA LYS A 275 -18.73 0.55 2.67
C LYS A 275 -18.86 1.75 3.61
N PHE A 276 -20.00 1.92 4.28
CA PHE A 276 -20.20 3.04 5.20
C PHE A 276 -19.21 3.03 6.38
N GLN A 277 -18.80 1.83 6.84
CA GLN A 277 -17.80 1.66 7.89
C GLN A 277 -16.38 1.94 7.39
N GLN A 278 -16.08 1.68 6.11
CA GLN A 278 -14.80 2.04 5.50
C GLN A 278 -14.59 3.56 5.61
N GLU A 279 -15.59 4.33 5.19
CA GLU A 279 -15.56 5.80 5.23
C GLU A 279 -15.55 6.32 6.67
N ALA A 280 -16.39 5.78 7.55
CA ALA A 280 -16.44 6.18 8.96
C ALA A 280 -15.12 5.93 9.70
N LEU A 281 -14.47 4.79 9.47
CA LEU A 281 -13.21 4.44 10.11
C LEU A 281 -12.09 5.39 9.69
N VAL A 282 -11.99 5.65 8.38
CA VAL A 282 -10.98 6.55 7.81
C VAL A 282 -11.18 7.97 8.33
N LYS A 283 -12.40 8.50 8.27
CA LYS A 283 -12.72 9.84 8.75
C LYS A 283 -12.39 10.00 10.23
N TYR A 284 -12.80 9.03 11.06
CA TYR A 284 -12.58 9.07 12.50
C TYR A 284 -11.09 9.17 12.84
N PHE A 285 -10.25 8.30 12.25
CA PHE A 285 -8.83 8.34 12.55
C PHE A 285 -8.12 9.52 11.89
N ASP A 286 -8.56 10.00 10.73
CA ASP A 286 -7.98 11.21 10.12
C ASP A 286 -8.12 12.42 11.07
N ASP A 287 -9.32 12.63 11.60
CA ASP A 287 -9.62 13.69 12.57
C ASP A 287 -8.85 13.50 13.88
N LEU A 288 -8.77 12.25 14.38
CA LEU A 288 -8.05 11.94 15.62
C LEU A 288 -6.55 12.20 15.49
N LEU A 289 -5.93 11.79 14.38
CA LEU A 289 -4.49 11.92 14.16
C LEU A 289 -4.04 13.38 13.96
N ALA A 290 -4.97 14.27 13.60
CA ALA A 290 -4.73 15.71 13.51
C ALA A 290 -4.62 16.40 14.88
N GLN A 291 -5.09 15.76 15.95
CA GLN A 291 -5.03 16.29 17.31
C GLN A 291 -3.62 16.14 17.91
N ASN A 292 -3.46 16.65 19.13
CA ASN A 292 -2.22 16.60 19.91
C ASN A 292 -1.69 15.16 20.11
N ASP A 293 -0.49 15.02 20.65
CA ASP A 293 0.19 13.72 20.76
C ASP A 293 -0.47 12.74 21.73
N ASP A 294 -1.32 13.24 22.63
CA ASP A 294 -2.06 12.42 23.59
C ASP A 294 -3.36 11.83 23.05
N CYS A 295 -3.75 12.12 21.80
CA CYS A 295 -5.06 11.73 21.25
C CYS A 295 -5.31 10.21 21.29
N LEU A 296 -4.28 9.39 21.04
CA LEU A 296 -4.39 7.93 21.10
C LEU A 296 -4.52 7.42 22.54
N TYR A 297 -3.88 8.10 23.51
CA TYR A 297 -4.05 7.79 24.93
C TYR A 297 -5.47 8.11 25.41
N ILE A 298 -6.00 9.26 25.00
CA ILE A 298 -7.39 9.67 25.30
C ILE A 298 -8.37 8.66 24.70
N LEU A 299 -8.15 8.23 23.45
CA LEU A 299 -8.95 7.19 22.81
C LEU A 299 -8.90 5.87 23.61
N ALA A 300 -7.71 5.43 23.99
CA ALA A 300 -7.51 4.20 24.75
C ALA A 300 -8.31 4.22 26.07
N LYS A 301 -8.25 5.34 26.79
CA LYS A 301 -8.98 5.55 28.05
C LYS A 301 -10.49 5.55 27.83
N ARG A 302 -10.97 6.26 26.80
CA ARG A 302 -12.40 6.35 26.48
C ARG A 302 -12.99 5.00 26.08
N LEU A 303 -12.30 4.25 25.23
CA LEU A 303 -12.72 2.93 24.79
C LEU A 303 -12.44 1.83 25.84
N ASN A 304 -11.85 2.19 26.99
CA ASN A 304 -11.43 1.27 28.05
C ASN A 304 -10.57 0.10 27.51
N VAL A 305 -9.71 0.38 26.54
CA VAL A 305 -8.85 -0.62 25.91
C VAL A 305 -7.54 -0.70 26.69
N THR A 306 -7.15 -1.91 27.09
CA THR A 306 -5.91 -2.17 27.81
C THR A 306 -5.12 -3.19 26.99
N PRO A 307 -3.87 -2.90 26.59
CA PRO A 307 -3.13 -3.81 25.74
C PRO A 307 -2.58 -4.96 26.60
N ALA A 308 -2.66 -6.19 26.11
CA ALA A 308 -2.10 -7.33 26.83
C ALA A 308 -0.55 -7.27 26.95
N ASN A 309 0.13 -6.41 26.18
CA ASN A 309 1.59 -6.29 26.08
C ASN A 309 2.08 -4.88 25.65
N ASN A 310 1.36 -3.79 25.94
CA ASN A 310 1.67 -2.43 25.41
C ASN A 310 1.74 -2.30 23.86
N ASN A 311 1.20 -3.26 23.11
CA ASN A 311 1.21 -3.28 21.64
C ASN A 311 0.10 -2.42 21.01
N PHE A 312 0.05 -1.13 21.35
CA PHE A 312 -0.81 -0.19 20.63
C PHE A 312 -0.17 0.23 19.31
N SER A 313 -1.01 0.43 18.29
CA SER A 313 -0.56 1.05 17.05
C SER A 313 -0.19 2.51 17.29
N THR A 314 1.00 2.90 16.86
CA THR A 314 1.47 4.30 16.84
C THR A 314 0.73 5.13 15.80
N LYS A 315 0.77 6.48 15.91
CA LYS A 315 0.22 7.39 14.88
C LYS A 315 0.72 7.03 13.46
N SER A 316 2.01 6.72 13.32
CA SER A 316 2.61 6.34 12.05
C SER A 316 2.06 5.01 11.50
N GLN A 317 1.93 3.99 12.34
CA GLN A 317 1.35 2.70 11.95
C GLN A 317 -0.13 2.84 11.56
N ILE A 318 -0.91 3.62 12.32
CA ILE A 318 -2.31 3.90 12.00
C ILE A 318 -2.42 4.58 10.65
N LYS A 319 -1.67 5.67 10.42
CA LYS A 319 -1.63 6.39 9.14
C LYS A 319 -1.25 5.48 7.95
N THR A 320 -0.27 4.60 8.15
CA THR A 320 0.19 3.67 7.12
C THR A 320 -0.90 2.66 6.75
N ASN A 321 -1.55 2.07 7.76
CA ASN A 321 -2.66 1.14 7.54
C ASN A 321 -3.89 1.81 6.92
N LEU A 322 -4.23 3.03 7.33
CA LEU A 322 -5.34 3.80 6.72
C LEU A 322 -5.06 4.13 5.27
N THR A 323 -3.83 4.54 4.95
CA THR A 323 -3.41 4.78 3.55
C THR A 323 -3.63 3.55 2.68
N ARG A 324 -3.27 2.37 3.20
CA ARG A 324 -3.48 1.09 2.52
C ARG A 324 -4.96 0.76 2.35
N ILE A 325 -5.79 1.00 3.38
CA ILE A 325 -7.25 0.81 3.32
C ILE A 325 -7.89 1.76 2.31
N MET A 326 -7.51 3.03 2.31
CA MET A 326 -8.00 4.02 1.33
C MET A 326 -7.69 3.57 -0.10
N LYS A 327 -6.46 3.11 -0.37
CA LYS A 327 -6.07 2.59 -1.69
C LYS A 327 -6.84 1.32 -2.07
N LYS A 328 -6.99 0.38 -1.12
CA LYS A 328 -7.67 -0.92 -1.34
C LYS A 328 -9.14 -0.78 -1.69
N TYR A 329 -9.84 0.16 -1.05
CA TYR A 329 -11.29 0.37 -1.23
C TYR A 329 -11.63 1.62 -2.04
N SER A 330 -10.63 2.24 -2.69
CA SER A 330 -10.81 3.45 -3.51
C SER A 330 -11.54 4.58 -2.77
N ILE A 331 -11.20 4.80 -1.49
CA ILE A 331 -11.81 5.82 -0.64
C ILE A 331 -11.27 7.20 -1.07
N PRO A 332 -12.13 8.18 -1.40
CA PRO A 332 -11.70 9.50 -1.84
C PRO A 332 -10.79 10.22 -0.82
N ASN A 333 -9.75 10.89 -1.32
CA ASN A 333 -8.83 11.70 -0.50
C ASN A 333 -9.55 12.81 0.30
N GLY A 334 -10.70 13.31 -0.22
CA GLY A 334 -11.53 14.30 0.47
C GLY A 334 -12.12 13.83 1.80
N LEU A 335 -12.20 12.51 2.06
CA LEU A 335 -12.65 11.96 3.33
C LEU A 335 -11.55 11.89 4.41
N ALA A 336 -10.29 12.10 4.02
CA ALA A 336 -9.13 12.12 4.92
C ALA A 336 -8.20 13.32 4.62
N PRO A 337 -8.67 14.55 4.84
CA PRO A 337 -7.92 15.76 4.48
C PRO A 337 -6.59 15.89 5.23
N ASN A 338 -6.48 15.43 6.48
CA ASN A 338 -5.27 15.61 7.28
C ASN A 338 -4.14 14.67 6.83
N ILE A 339 -4.44 13.39 6.61
CA ILE A 339 -3.52 12.40 6.03
C ILE A 339 -3.10 12.86 4.64
N THR A 340 -4.03 13.35 3.83
CA THR A 340 -3.74 13.88 2.48
C THR A 340 -2.80 15.08 2.55
N LYS A 341 -3.08 16.08 3.40
CA LYS A 341 -2.20 17.25 3.62
C LYS A 341 -0.79 16.82 4.04
N GLN A 342 -0.67 15.91 4.99
CA GLN A 342 0.64 15.43 5.44
C GLN A 342 1.41 14.66 4.36
N LYS A 343 0.73 13.91 3.48
CA LYS A 343 1.38 13.24 2.34
C LYS A 343 1.89 14.24 1.32
N LYS A 344 1.07 15.24 0.94
CA LYS A 344 1.50 16.34 0.05
C LYS A 344 2.72 17.08 0.62
N LYS A 345 2.73 17.35 1.93
CA LYS A 345 3.90 17.93 2.60
C LYS A 345 5.14 17.01 2.55
N GLY A 346 4.96 15.70 2.73
CA GLY A 346 6.05 14.72 2.61
C GLY A 346 6.63 14.65 1.19
N ALA A 347 5.76 14.63 0.18
CA ALA A 347 6.12 14.70 -1.23
C ALA A 347 6.92 15.95 -1.56
N LEU A 348 6.45 17.12 -1.11
CA LEU A 348 7.14 18.39 -1.31
C LEU A 348 8.55 18.37 -0.71
N LYS A 349 8.70 17.85 0.52
CA LYS A 349 10.02 17.69 1.16
C LYS A 349 10.94 16.77 0.38
N PHE A 350 10.41 15.66 -0.12
CA PHE A 350 11.17 14.73 -0.97
C PHE A 350 11.65 15.43 -2.26
N MET A 351 10.76 16.17 -2.94
CA MET A 351 11.12 16.92 -4.15
C MET A 351 12.14 18.02 -3.85
N PHE A 352 12.01 18.69 -2.71
CA PHE A 352 12.96 19.70 -2.30
C PHE A 352 14.35 19.13 -2.09
N HIS A 353 14.48 17.96 -1.46
CA HIS A 353 15.78 17.29 -1.34
C HIS A 353 16.41 16.95 -2.69
N ARG A 354 15.62 16.60 -3.70
CA ARG A 354 16.14 16.36 -5.07
C ARG A 354 16.58 17.63 -5.78
N TYR A 355 15.87 18.73 -5.55
CA TYR A 355 16.26 20.06 -6.01
C TYR A 355 17.60 20.47 -5.39
N GLN A 356 17.74 20.34 -4.07
CA GLN A 356 18.98 20.64 -3.34
C GLN A 356 20.18 19.83 -3.83
N SER A 357 19.97 18.59 -4.28
CA SER A 357 21.03 17.74 -4.83
C SER A 357 21.30 17.98 -6.32
N GLY A 358 20.59 18.91 -6.97
CA GLY A 358 20.71 19.19 -8.42
C GLY A 358 20.18 18.08 -9.33
N VAL A 359 19.53 17.06 -8.78
CA VAL A 359 19.00 15.92 -9.55
C VAL A 359 17.74 16.32 -10.31
N THR A 360 16.94 17.21 -9.73
CA THR A 360 15.78 17.82 -10.38
C THR A 360 16.12 19.27 -10.68
N GLY A 361 16.00 19.66 -11.96
CA GLY A 361 16.26 21.04 -12.40
C GLY A 361 15.21 22.02 -11.91
N ILE A 362 15.50 23.32 -12.02
CA ILE A 362 14.65 24.41 -11.52
C ILE A 362 13.23 24.37 -12.09
N ASP A 363 13.08 24.08 -13.39
CA ASP A 363 11.76 24.04 -14.02
C ASP A 363 10.95 22.82 -13.56
N GLY A 364 11.60 21.66 -13.38
CA GLY A 364 10.95 20.47 -12.82
C GLY A 364 10.53 20.67 -11.36
N TRP A 365 11.38 21.34 -10.58
CA TRP A 365 11.06 21.77 -9.21
C TRP A 365 9.84 22.69 -9.19
N ARG A 366 9.82 23.74 -10.01
CA ARG A 366 8.72 24.70 -10.08
C ARG A 366 7.38 24.07 -10.40
N GLU A 367 7.34 23.19 -11.41
CA GLU A 367 6.11 22.49 -11.76
C GLU A 367 5.62 21.57 -10.64
N MET A 368 6.54 20.86 -9.99
CA MET A 368 6.15 19.92 -8.94
C MET A 368 5.71 20.60 -7.66
N VAL A 369 6.25 21.78 -7.36
CA VAL A 369 5.75 22.65 -6.31
C VAL A 369 4.31 23.09 -6.61
N LEU A 370 4.06 23.64 -7.80
CA LEU A 370 2.73 24.13 -8.18
C LEU A 370 1.66 23.04 -8.06
N GLU A 371 1.98 21.85 -8.55
CA GLU A 371 1.11 20.68 -8.48
C GLU A 371 0.84 20.23 -7.04
N SER A 372 1.90 20.14 -6.22
CA SER A 372 1.80 19.64 -4.85
C SER A 372 1.04 20.59 -3.93
N VAL A 373 1.27 21.89 -4.11
CA VAL A 373 0.73 22.95 -3.24
C VAL A 373 -0.71 23.29 -3.58
N GLY A 374 -1.07 23.34 -4.88
CA GLY A 374 -2.38 23.78 -5.34
C GLY A 374 -2.75 25.14 -4.73
N ASN A 375 -3.97 25.28 -4.19
CA ASN A 375 -4.45 26.51 -3.57
C ASN A 375 -4.23 26.57 -2.04
N ASN A 376 -3.35 25.74 -1.48
CA ASN A 376 -3.16 25.68 -0.03
C ASN A 376 -2.12 26.71 0.45
N VAL A 377 -2.60 27.80 1.06
CA VAL A 377 -1.76 28.92 1.54
C VAL A 377 -0.69 28.47 2.54
N ASP A 378 -0.99 27.53 3.45
CA ASP A 378 0.01 27.03 4.41
C ASP A 378 1.16 26.33 3.68
N MET A 379 0.86 25.55 2.63
CA MET A 379 1.88 24.86 1.85
C MET A 379 2.68 25.84 0.98
N MET A 380 2.05 26.88 0.43
CA MET A 380 2.74 27.96 -0.29
C MET A 380 3.81 28.62 0.59
N LEU A 381 3.45 28.96 1.83
CA LEU A 381 4.39 29.56 2.78
C LEU A 381 5.48 28.58 3.23
N GLU A 382 5.17 27.29 3.37
CA GLU A 382 6.16 26.26 3.69
C GLU A 382 7.24 26.16 2.60
N VAL A 383 6.88 26.24 1.31
CA VAL A 383 7.86 26.25 0.21
C VAL A 383 8.85 27.39 0.37
N VAL A 384 8.34 28.61 0.57
CA VAL A 384 9.18 29.80 0.73
C VAL A 384 10.10 29.65 1.95
N LYS A 385 9.57 29.17 3.08
CA LYS A 385 10.38 28.89 4.28
C LYS A 385 11.48 27.86 4.01
N MET A 386 11.19 26.81 3.24
CA MET A 386 12.19 25.79 2.90
C MET A 386 13.33 26.38 2.06
N LEU A 387 13.00 27.21 1.06
CA LEU A 387 13.97 27.88 0.19
C LEU A 387 14.81 28.92 0.95
N ASP A 388 14.16 29.75 1.77
CA ASP A 388 14.84 30.76 2.60
C ASP A 388 15.84 30.13 3.56
N ASN A 389 15.44 29.06 4.26
CA ASN A 389 16.31 28.32 5.17
C ASN A 389 17.48 27.63 4.45
N TYR A 390 17.31 27.26 3.18
CA TYR A 390 18.38 26.70 2.36
C TYR A 390 19.31 27.79 1.80
N GLY A 391 18.86 29.04 1.76
CA GLY A 391 19.61 30.18 1.25
C GLY A 391 19.36 30.50 -0.22
N ASP A 392 18.41 29.82 -0.87
CA ASP A 392 18.00 30.14 -2.25
C ASP A 392 16.93 31.24 -2.24
N ILE A 393 17.40 32.46 -1.93
CA ILE A 393 16.52 33.61 -1.71
C ILE A 393 15.81 34.03 -3.01
N GLN A 394 16.46 33.88 -4.17
CA GLN A 394 15.84 34.26 -5.45
C GLN A 394 14.65 33.36 -5.78
N GLU A 395 14.77 32.06 -5.55
CA GLU A 395 13.65 31.14 -5.76
C GLU A 395 12.55 31.34 -4.69
N ALA A 396 12.94 31.66 -3.44
CA ALA A 396 11.99 32.04 -2.39
C ALA A 396 11.16 33.28 -2.79
N ILE A 397 11.79 34.30 -3.38
CA ILE A 397 11.12 35.50 -3.92
C ILE A 397 10.22 35.15 -5.10
N TYR A 398 10.70 34.31 -6.03
CA TYR A 398 9.92 33.84 -7.16
C TYR A 398 8.57 33.25 -6.70
N PHE A 399 8.61 32.30 -5.77
CA PHE A 399 7.38 31.69 -5.24
C PHE A 399 6.55 32.65 -4.39
N SER A 400 7.17 33.54 -3.62
CA SER A 400 6.45 34.55 -2.84
C SER A 400 5.60 35.44 -3.74
N ARG A 401 6.15 35.88 -4.88
CA ARG A 401 5.44 36.66 -5.90
C ARG A 401 4.39 35.83 -6.63
N LEU A 402 4.77 34.62 -7.07
CA LEU A 402 3.87 33.72 -7.80
C LEU A 402 2.62 33.37 -7.01
N PHE A 403 2.77 33.11 -5.71
CA PHE A 403 1.68 32.82 -4.79
C PHE A 403 1.00 34.05 -4.20
N SER A 404 1.49 35.25 -4.50
CA SER A 404 0.99 36.52 -3.94
C SER A 404 0.91 36.48 -2.41
N ILE A 405 1.96 35.96 -1.75
CA ILE A 405 2.03 35.87 -0.29
C ILE A 405 2.26 37.26 0.30
N ASP A 406 1.51 37.61 1.34
CA ASP A 406 1.71 38.86 2.08
C ASP A 406 3.16 38.97 2.59
N PRO A 407 3.89 40.03 2.20
CA PRO A 407 5.26 40.26 2.66
C PRO A 407 5.44 40.18 4.18
N ALA A 408 4.44 40.55 4.97
CA ALA A 408 4.52 40.56 6.43
C ALA A 408 4.71 39.16 7.05
N ILE A 409 4.29 38.10 6.36
CA ILE A 409 4.39 36.71 6.87
C ILE A 409 5.56 35.92 6.24
N LEU A 410 6.30 36.53 5.31
CA LEU A 410 7.46 35.91 4.68
C LEU A 410 8.62 35.71 5.67
N PRO A 411 9.56 34.79 5.38
CA PRO A 411 10.80 34.66 6.14
C PRO A 411 11.68 35.93 6.06
N LEU A 412 12.49 36.16 7.09
CA LEU A 412 13.25 37.42 7.26
C LEU A 412 14.20 37.73 6.08
N ASN A 413 14.93 36.74 5.56
CA ASN A 413 15.90 37.00 4.48
C ASN A 413 15.17 37.34 3.17
N THR A 414 14.09 36.62 2.87
CA THR A 414 13.20 36.91 1.74
C THR A 414 12.55 38.29 1.85
N GLN A 415 12.09 38.67 3.04
CA GLN A 415 11.54 40.02 3.31
C GLN A 415 12.57 41.11 3.03
N GLN A 416 13.80 40.94 3.56
CA GLN A 416 14.88 41.90 3.39
C GLN A 416 15.23 42.07 1.90
N GLU A 417 15.42 40.97 1.18
CA GLU A 417 15.78 41.02 -0.24
C GLU A 417 14.65 41.59 -1.12
N LEU A 418 13.38 41.32 -0.80
CA LEU A 418 12.23 41.97 -1.47
C LEU A 418 12.28 43.49 -1.31
N LEU A 419 12.48 43.97 -0.08
CA LEU A 419 12.61 45.40 0.23
C LEU A 419 13.82 46.02 -0.48
N PHE A 420 14.95 45.31 -0.57
CA PHE A 420 16.10 45.79 -1.34
C PHE A 420 15.76 45.87 -2.84
N SER A 421 15.09 44.87 -3.41
CA SER A 421 14.74 44.84 -4.84
C SER A 421 13.75 45.92 -5.26
N GLU A 422 12.76 46.24 -4.41
CA GLU A 422 11.77 47.30 -4.68
C GLU A 422 12.39 48.70 -4.58
N ASN A 423 13.36 48.87 -3.69
CA ASN A 423 14.13 50.12 -3.57
C ASN A 423 15.26 50.23 -4.61
N ALA A 424 15.64 49.13 -5.26
CA ALA A 424 16.70 49.05 -6.26
C ALA A 424 16.17 49.00 -7.70
N SER A 425 15.05 49.65 -8.01
CA SER A 425 14.55 49.84 -9.39
C SER A 425 15.43 50.73 -10.28
N ALA A 426 16.74 50.78 -10.01
CA ALA A 426 17.78 51.25 -10.90
C ALA A 426 18.99 50.31 -10.79
N THR A 427 19.11 49.40 -11.77
CA THR A 427 20.28 48.58 -12.11
C THR A 427 20.84 47.67 -11.01
N ILE A 428 20.84 46.35 -11.26
CA ILE A 428 22.04 45.50 -11.36
C ILE A 428 21.55 44.09 -11.74
N ASP A 429 21.93 43.64 -12.92
CA ASP A 429 21.94 42.23 -13.31
C ASP A 429 23.04 41.55 -12.50
N ARG A 430 22.69 40.92 -11.36
CA ARG A 430 23.63 40.10 -10.59
C ARG A 430 23.59 38.70 -11.18
N SER A 431 24.49 38.47 -12.14
CA SER A 431 24.89 37.13 -12.52
C SER A 431 25.35 36.37 -11.26
N ILE A 432 24.64 35.29 -10.96
CA ILE A 432 25.03 34.34 -9.92
C ILE A 432 26.43 33.81 -10.31
N PRO A 433 27.41 33.76 -9.38
CA PRO A 433 28.70 33.17 -9.67
C PRO A 433 28.48 31.70 -10.04
N MET A 434 28.68 31.38 -11.31
CA MET A 434 28.68 30.02 -11.79
C MET A 434 29.98 29.38 -11.29
N GLU A 435 29.93 28.75 -10.11
CA GLU A 435 31.02 27.88 -9.66
C GLU A 435 31.31 26.85 -10.75
N ASP A 436 32.60 26.55 -10.95
CA ASP A 436 33.11 25.59 -11.93
C ASP A 436 32.58 24.17 -11.64
N TYR A 437 31.31 23.92 -11.92
CA TYR A 437 30.77 22.58 -12.01
C TYR A 437 31.49 21.91 -13.19
N LYS A 438 32.22 20.85 -12.88
CA LYS A 438 32.79 19.93 -13.85
C LYS A 438 31.65 19.50 -14.78
N PHE A 439 31.56 20.11 -15.97
CA PHE A 439 30.47 19.86 -16.91
C PHE A 439 30.46 18.36 -17.22
N MET A 440 29.48 17.65 -16.67
CA MET A 440 29.25 16.25 -17.00
C MET A 440 28.67 16.26 -18.42
N GLU A 441 29.42 15.72 -19.38
CA GLU A 441 28.91 15.56 -20.74
C GLU A 441 27.91 14.40 -20.76
N TYR A 442 26.72 14.67 -21.30
CA TYR A 442 25.66 13.68 -21.48
C TYR A 442 25.61 13.18 -22.93
N HIS A 443 24.98 12.03 -23.12
CA HIS A 443 24.65 11.54 -24.45
C HIS A 443 23.57 12.44 -25.08
N GLU A 444 23.72 12.73 -26.36
CA GLU A 444 22.83 13.64 -27.10
C GLU A 444 22.19 12.90 -28.27
N LEU A 445 20.97 13.31 -28.61
CA LEU A 445 20.23 12.75 -29.73
C LEU A 445 20.95 13.04 -31.05
N SER A 446 21.24 12.00 -31.83
CA SER A 446 21.89 12.15 -33.14
C SER A 446 20.95 12.59 -34.26
N LEU A 447 19.63 12.43 -34.08
CA LEU A 447 18.61 12.94 -35.00
C LEU A 447 18.33 14.44 -34.79
N PRO A 448 18.11 15.20 -35.88
CA PRO A 448 17.75 16.61 -35.79
C PRO A 448 16.31 16.82 -35.31
N ASP A 449 16.02 17.96 -34.69
CA ASP A 449 14.74 18.22 -34.02
C ASP A 449 13.50 18.11 -34.94
N HIS A 450 13.64 18.40 -36.23
CA HIS A 450 12.53 18.29 -37.18
C HIS A 450 12.08 16.83 -37.46
N GLN A 451 12.83 15.84 -36.97
CA GLN A 451 12.47 14.42 -37.00
C GLN A 451 11.72 13.97 -35.74
N ILE A 452 11.50 14.89 -34.78
CA ILE A 452 10.72 14.64 -33.56
C ILE A 452 9.29 15.17 -33.79
N HIS A 453 8.32 14.27 -33.78
CA HIS A 453 6.93 14.57 -34.06
C HIS A 453 6.07 14.36 -32.81
N ILE A 454 5.40 15.42 -32.35
CA ILE A 454 4.47 15.33 -31.23
C ILE A 454 3.07 15.04 -31.77
N ILE A 455 2.50 13.91 -31.36
CA ILE A 455 1.15 13.48 -31.73
C ILE A 455 0.20 13.86 -30.58
N ASP A 456 -0.51 14.96 -30.77
CA ASP A 456 -1.36 15.60 -29.74
C ASP A 456 -2.74 16.02 -30.25
N SER A 457 -3.10 15.58 -31.45
CA SER A 457 -4.40 15.87 -32.07
C SER A 457 -4.75 14.79 -33.07
N VAL A 458 -6.03 14.73 -33.45
CA VAL A 458 -6.57 13.76 -34.42
C VAL A 458 -5.80 13.84 -35.74
N SER A 459 -5.64 15.04 -36.32
CA SER A 459 -4.94 15.23 -37.60
C SER A 459 -3.51 14.68 -37.59
N LYS A 460 -2.76 14.92 -36.51
CA LYS A 460 -1.39 14.40 -36.40
C LYS A 460 -1.35 12.89 -36.19
N PHE A 461 -2.35 12.33 -35.53
CA PHE A 461 -2.47 10.88 -35.38
C PHE A 461 -2.80 10.24 -36.74
N ASP A 462 -3.73 10.82 -37.51
CA ASP A 462 -4.02 10.37 -38.88
C ASP A 462 -2.75 10.43 -39.76
N GLU A 463 -2.03 11.56 -39.74
CA GLU A 463 -0.76 11.71 -40.47
C GLU A 463 0.29 10.66 -40.06
N PHE A 464 0.35 10.32 -38.77
CA PHE A 464 1.21 9.26 -38.27
C PHE A 464 0.79 7.89 -38.83
N LEU A 465 -0.50 7.54 -38.77
CA LEU A 465 -1.00 6.25 -39.24
C LEU A 465 -0.79 6.09 -40.75
N ASP A 466 -1.07 7.13 -41.53
CA ASP A 466 -0.80 7.16 -42.97
C ASP A 466 0.67 6.91 -43.28
N LYS A 467 1.58 7.57 -42.53
CA LYS A 467 3.02 7.40 -42.70
C LYS A 467 3.48 5.99 -42.33
N ILE A 468 3.03 5.46 -41.19
CA ILE A 468 3.37 4.09 -40.76
C ILE A 468 2.84 3.07 -41.75
N ASN A 469 1.61 3.21 -42.24
CA ASN A 469 1.04 2.31 -43.23
C ASN A 469 1.89 2.21 -44.50
N VAL A 470 2.55 3.29 -44.90
CA VAL A 470 3.55 3.28 -45.99
C VAL A 470 4.85 2.60 -45.56
N GLU A 471 5.39 2.95 -44.39
CA GLU A 471 6.65 2.41 -43.87
C GLU A 471 6.59 0.89 -43.59
N LEU A 472 5.41 0.34 -43.30
CA LEU A 472 5.21 -1.11 -43.12
C LEU A 472 5.61 -1.96 -44.35
N TYR A 473 5.65 -1.36 -45.54
CA TYR A 473 6.13 -2.03 -46.76
C TYR A 473 7.63 -1.85 -47.01
N ASP A 474 8.32 -1.02 -46.23
CA ASP A 474 9.77 -0.86 -46.28
C ASP A 474 10.44 -1.99 -45.49
N ALA A 475 11.32 -2.75 -46.15
CA ALA A 475 12.10 -3.80 -45.52
C ALA A 475 13.04 -3.29 -44.41
N ASN A 476 13.32 -1.99 -44.35
CA ASN A 476 14.13 -1.36 -43.31
C ASN A 476 13.32 -0.95 -42.07
N PHE A 477 12.00 -1.07 -42.11
CA PHE A 477 11.11 -0.86 -40.98
C PHE A 477 10.93 -2.17 -40.19
N ASP A 478 12.04 -2.65 -39.63
CA ASP A 478 12.13 -3.96 -38.96
C ASP A 478 12.29 -3.84 -37.44
N ILE A 479 12.54 -2.63 -36.93
CA ILE A 479 12.86 -2.39 -35.52
C ILE A 479 12.44 -0.99 -35.08
N LEU A 480 12.00 -0.89 -33.82
CA LEU A 480 11.66 0.37 -33.18
C LEU A 480 12.02 0.34 -31.68
N GLY A 481 12.28 1.51 -31.11
CA GLY A 481 12.43 1.72 -29.66
C GLY A 481 11.13 2.25 -29.07
N LEU A 482 10.75 1.74 -27.91
CA LEU A 482 9.59 2.19 -27.14
C LEU A 482 10.01 2.58 -25.74
N ASP A 483 9.44 3.69 -25.29
CA ASP A 483 9.49 4.10 -23.89
C ASP A 483 8.15 4.72 -23.50
N CYS A 484 7.96 4.99 -22.21
CA CYS A 484 6.77 5.65 -21.69
C CYS A 484 7.12 6.65 -20.59
N GLU A 485 6.33 7.72 -20.48
CA GLU A 485 6.44 8.67 -19.38
C GLU A 485 5.11 8.87 -18.67
N TRP A 486 5.17 9.02 -17.36
CA TRP A 486 4.03 9.35 -16.51
C TRP A 486 4.49 10.23 -15.36
N LYS A 487 3.54 10.99 -14.81
CA LYS A 487 3.81 11.83 -13.65
C LYS A 487 4.28 10.99 -12.46
N PRO A 488 5.26 11.42 -11.65
CA PRO A 488 5.64 10.66 -10.46
C PRO A 488 4.48 10.54 -9.44
N GLU A 489 4.20 9.33 -8.94
CA GLU A 489 3.20 9.07 -7.87
C GLU A 489 3.70 9.63 -6.52
N LEU A 490 3.71 10.95 -6.38
CA LEU A 490 4.12 11.62 -5.13
C LEU A 490 2.97 11.69 -4.11
N THR A 491 1.72 11.53 -4.56
CA THR A 491 0.52 11.60 -3.70
C THR A 491 -0.35 10.34 -3.85
N CYS A 492 -1.58 10.34 -3.34
CA CYS A 492 -2.49 9.17 -3.41
C CYS A 492 -3.25 9.06 -4.72
N ASP A 493 -3.08 10.03 -5.62
CA ASP A 493 -3.65 9.97 -6.95
C ASP A 493 -2.81 9.01 -7.78
N LYS A 494 -3.48 8.11 -8.51
CA LYS A 494 -2.78 7.23 -9.45
C LYS A 494 -2.15 8.10 -10.52
N SER A 495 -0.93 7.79 -10.90
CA SER A 495 -0.34 8.41 -12.08
C SER A 495 -0.90 7.71 -13.31
N ASP A 496 -1.39 8.49 -14.27
CA ASP A 496 -1.81 7.99 -15.56
C ASP A 496 -0.66 8.11 -16.57
N LEU A 497 -0.70 7.27 -17.60
CA LEU A 497 0.27 7.34 -18.70
C LEU A 497 0.13 8.67 -19.42
N ALA A 498 1.22 9.43 -19.53
CA ALA A 498 1.21 10.77 -20.10
C ALA A 498 1.82 10.80 -21.51
N CYS A 499 2.89 10.04 -21.76
CA CYS A 499 3.49 9.92 -23.08
C CYS A 499 3.79 8.47 -23.46
N ILE A 500 3.64 8.15 -24.74
CA ILE A 500 4.23 6.96 -25.38
C ILE A 500 5.23 7.46 -26.41
N GLN A 501 6.48 7.01 -26.32
CA GLN A 501 7.51 7.35 -27.31
C GLN A 501 7.77 6.17 -28.23
N LEU A 502 7.85 6.46 -29.53
CA LEU A 502 8.19 5.49 -30.57
C LEU A 502 9.33 6.06 -31.41
N ALA A 503 10.50 5.42 -31.32
CA ALA A 503 11.66 5.77 -32.11
C ALA A 503 11.85 4.77 -33.26
N THR A 504 11.91 5.28 -34.48
CA THR A 504 12.38 4.55 -35.66
C THR A 504 13.83 4.94 -35.93
N ARG A 505 14.45 4.35 -36.96
CA ARG A 505 15.81 4.74 -37.38
C ARG A 505 15.91 6.21 -37.80
N ASN A 506 14.82 6.79 -38.31
CA ASN A 506 14.86 8.08 -39.01
C ASN A 506 13.99 9.16 -38.35
N ALA A 507 13.00 8.76 -37.55
CA ALA A 507 12.03 9.66 -36.94
C ALA A 507 11.60 9.17 -35.55
N ILE A 508 11.17 10.09 -34.70
CA ILE A 508 10.68 9.83 -33.35
C ILE A 508 9.30 10.43 -33.20
N TYR A 509 8.38 9.68 -32.61
CA TYR A 509 6.99 10.10 -32.37
C TYR A 509 6.71 10.07 -30.88
N ILE A 510 6.15 11.16 -30.35
CA ILE A 510 5.75 11.29 -28.95
C ILE A 510 4.25 11.50 -28.91
N PHE A 511 3.51 10.49 -28.50
CA PHE A 511 2.07 10.58 -28.30
C PHE A 511 1.81 11.23 -26.94
N HIS A 512 1.29 12.45 -26.92
CA HIS A 512 1.03 13.19 -25.69
C HIS A 512 -0.44 13.01 -25.27
N LEU A 513 -0.68 11.97 -24.46
CA LEU A 513 -2.01 11.47 -24.10
C LEU A 513 -2.93 12.50 -23.41
N PRO A 514 -2.45 13.44 -22.57
CA PRO A 514 -3.28 14.51 -22.00
C PRO A 514 -4.01 15.37 -23.04
N GLN A 515 -3.47 15.49 -24.25
CA GLN A 515 -4.12 16.19 -25.36
C GLN A 515 -4.97 15.27 -26.26
N LEU A 516 -4.90 13.95 -26.05
CA LEU A 516 -5.66 12.92 -26.75
C LEU A 516 -6.79 12.37 -25.85
N GLN A 517 -7.55 13.27 -25.23
CA GLN A 517 -8.64 12.92 -24.30
C GLN A 517 -10.01 13.39 -24.81
N PRO A 518 -11.10 12.69 -24.45
CA PRO A 518 -11.11 11.37 -23.79
C PRO A 518 -10.55 10.29 -24.70
N ALA A 519 -9.82 9.32 -24.12
CA ALA A 519 -9.11 8.29 -24.88
C ALA A 519 -10.04 7.51 -25.82
N GLU A 520 -11.30 7.29 -25.43
CA GLU A 520 -12.33 6.59 -26.21
C GLU A 520 -12.61 7.23 -27.57
N HIS A 521 -12.41 8.55 -27.73
CA HIS A 521 -12.55 9.22 -29.03
C HIS A 521 -11.49 8.76 -30.04
N PHE A 522 -10.36 8.27 -29.55
CA PHE A 522 -9.24 7.77 -30.36
C PHE A 522 -9.21 6.24 -30.40
N LYS A 523 -10.30 5.55 -30.01
CA LYS A 523 -10.32 4.08 -29.92
C LYS A 523 -9.86 3.42 -31.24
N LEU A 524 -10.40 3.86 -32.38
CA LEU A 524 -10.04 3.31 -33.69
C LEU A 524 -8.56 3.58 -34.04
N HIS A 525 -8.06 4.79 -33.77
CA HIS A 525 -6.64 5.12 -33.96
C HIS A 525 -5.73 4.23 -33.13
N TRP A 526 -6.09 3.99 -31.88
CA TRP A 526 -5.34 3.14 -30.96
C TRP A 526 -5.40 1.65 -31.35
N GLU A 527 -6.54 1.17 -31.83
CA GLU A 527 -6.68 -0.18 -32.37
C GLU A 527 -5.80 -0.38 -33.62
N GLU A 528 -5.83 0.57 -34.57
CA GLU A 528 -4.98 0.53 -35.76
C GLU A 528 -3.50 0.65 -35.39
N PHE A 529 -3.13 1.58 -34.50
CA PHE A 529 -1.78 1.70 -33.94
C PHE A 529 -1.32 0.36 -33.37
N SER A 530 -2.15 -0.30 -32.55
CA SER A 530 -1.82 -1.58 -31.94
C SER A 530 -1.63 -2.68 -32.99
N MET A 531 -2.51 -2.76 -33.98
CA MET A 531 -2.39 -3.73 -35.06
C MET A 531 -1.08 -3.55 -35.85
N ASN A 532 -0.77 -2.30 -36.21
CA ASN A 532 0.38 -1.95 -37.05
C ASN A 532 1.72 -2.09 -36.31
N ILE A 533 1.75 -1.75 -35.02
CA ILE A 533 2.98 -1.65 -34.21
C ILE A 533 3.08 -2.78 -33.19
N PHE A 534 2.17 -2.84 -32.21
CA PHE A 534 2.32 -3.76 -31.07
C PHE A 534 2.14 -5.24 -31.47
N SER A 535 1.08 -5.53 -32.22
CA SER A 535 0.73 -6.89 -32.66
C SER A 535 1.55 -7.37 -33.87
N ASN A 536 2.24 -6.47 -34.57
CA ASN A 536 3.04 -6.84 -35.73
C ASN A 536 4.37 -7.48 -35.31
N THR A 537 4.49 -8.78 -35.55
CA THR A 537 5.68 -9.58 -35.17
C THR A 537 6.85 -9.44 -36.13
N ASN A 538 6.65 -8.81 -37.29
CA ASN A 538 7.74 -8.55 -38.26
C ASN A 538 8.60 -7.35 -37.82
N ILE A 539 8.08 -6.54 -36.90
CA ILE A 539 8.80 -5.44 -36.29
C ILE A 539 9.27 -5.88 -34.91
N LEU A 540 10.54 -5.65 -34.62
CA LEU A 540 11.13 -5.85 -33.30
C LEU A 540 10.96 -4.58 -32.45
N LYS A 541 10.25 -4.70 -31.34
CA LYS A 541 9.99 -3.61 -30.39
C LYS A 541 10.96 -3.72 -29.24
N LEU A 542 11.86 -2.76 -29.12
CA LEU A 542 12.83 -2.67 -28.03
C LEU A 542 12.24 -1.84 -26.89
N GLY A 543 12.37 -2.32 -25.66
CA GLY A 543 12.10 -1.55 -24.45
C GLY A 543 13.19 -1.81 -23.40
N PHE A 544 13.14 -1.10 -22.28
CA PHE A 544 14.03 -1.32 -21.14
C PHE A 544 13.20 -1.43 -19.86
N GLU A 545 13.20 -2.58 -19.19
CA GLU A 545 12.25 -2.84 -18.08
C GLU A 545 10.77 -2.75 -18.50
N TRP A 546 10.51 -3.15 -19.76
CA TRP A 546 9.25 -2.98 -20.51
C TRP A 546 7.97 -3.40 -19.78
N LYS A 547 8.08 -4.33 -18.81
CA LYS A 547 6.91 -4.80 -18.05
C LYS A 547 6.15 -3.66 -17.35
N GLY A 548 6.86 -2.63 -16.88
CA GLY A 548 6.26 -1.45 -16.24
C GLY A 548 5.42 -0.66 -17.24
N ASP A 549 6.03 -0.29 -18.36
CA ASP A 549 5.41 0.48 -19.44
C ASP A 549 4.21 -0.26 -20.03
N ALA A 550 4.37 -1.55 -20.29
CA ALA A 550 3.29 -2.41 -20.76
C ALA A 550 2.10 -2.48 -19.80
N SER A 551 2.33 -2.30 -18.48
CA SER A 551 1.24 -2.21 -17.51
C SER A 551 0.51 -0.88 -17.62
N MET A 552 1.25 0.22 -17.77
CA MET A 552 0.71 1.58 -17.90
C MET A 552 -0.10 1.76 -19.19
N ILE A 553 0.40 1.23 -20.31
CA ILE A 553 -0.30 1.25 -21.60
C ILE A 553 -1.62 0.47 -21.48
N ARG A 554 -1.60 -0.74 -20.90
CA ARG A 554 -2.80 -1.58 -20.75
C ARG A 554 -3.86 -0.97 -19.83
N SER A 555 -3.47 -0.20 -18.82
CA SER A 555 -4.43 0.46 -17.93
C SER A 555 -5.03 1.73 -18.53
N THR A 556 -4.40 2.32 -19.55
CA THR A 556 -4.75 3.65 -20.07
C THR A 556 -5.40 3.61 -21.45
N LEU A 557 -4.89 2.79 -22.37
CA LEU A 557 -5.40 2.75 -23.74
C LEU A 557 -6.73 1.99 -23.83
N PRO A 558 -7.72 2.49 -24.60
CA PRO A 558 -9.06 1.91 -24.70
C PRO A 558 -9.11 0.73 -25.70
N ILE A 559 -8.14 -0.18 -25.60
CA ILE A 559 -7.97 -1.31 -26.53
C ILE A 559 -8.33 -2.62 -25.84
N ASP A 560 -9.28 -3.34 -26.41
CA ASP A 560 -9.66 -4.66 -25.95
C ASP A 560 -8.56 -5.69 -26.33
N CYS A 561 -8.20 -6.58 -25.40
CA CYS A 561 -7.22 -7.66 -25.65
C CYS A 561 -5.80 -7.23 -26.11
N LEU A 562 -5.29 -6.12 -25.56
CA LEU A 562 -3.97 -5.58 -25.92
C LEU A 562 -2.78 -6.50 -25.58
N GLN A 563 -2.07 -6.97 -26.61
CA GLN A 563 -0.86 -7.79 -26.51
C GLN A 563 0.41 -6.91 -26.55
N LEU A 564 1.12 -6.83 -25.41
CA LEU A 564 2.37 -6.06 -25.24
C LEU A 564 3.53 -6.95 -24.82
N ASN A 565 3.43 -8.25 -25.13
CA ASN A 565 4.40 -9.27 -24.85
C ASN A 565 4.26 -10.39 -25.89
N GLY A 566 5.26 -11.26 -25.94
CA GLY A 566 5.38 -12.35 -26.89
C GLY A 566 6.36 -12.02 -28.02
N PRO A 567 6.28 -12.81 -29.10
CA PRO A 567 7.04 -12.61 -30.33
C PRO A 567 7.12 -11.14 -30.78
N GLY A 568 8.33 -10.65 -31.04
CA GLY A 568 8.57 -9.27 -31.49
C GLY A 568 8.79 -8.22 -30.39
N PHE A 569 8.86 -8.59 -29.11
CA PHE A 569 9.27 -7.67 -28.03
C PHE A 569 10.60 -8.09 -27.41
N VAL A 570 11.51 -7.15 -27.18
CA VAL A 570 12.80 -7.39 -26.53
C VAL A 570 13.03 -6.38 -25.43
N ASP A 571 13.20 -6.88 -24.21
CA ASP A 571 13.68 -6.08 -23.07
C ASP A 571 15.21 -6.06 -23.06
N LEU A 572 15.79 -4.90 -23.36
CA LEU A 572 17.24 -4.72 -23.45
C LEU A 572 17.95 -4.96 -22.12
N LYS A 573 17.30 -4.75 -20.98
CA LYS A 573 17.90 -5.07 -19.68
C LYS A 573 18.09 -6.57 -19.51
N LEU A 574 17.07 -7.36 -19.89
CA LEU A 574 17.14 -8.82 -19.83
C LEU A 574 18.18 -9.36 -20.83
N LEU A 575 18.16 -8.85 -22.05
CA LEU A 575 19.14 -9.22 -23.08
C LEU A 575 20.57 -8.90 -22.62
N TRP A 576 20.79 -7.70 -22.08
CA TRP A 576 22.10 -7.31 -21.54
C TRP A 576 22.56 -8.24 -20.41
N LYS A 577 21.69 -8.54 -19.43
CA LYS A 577 22.05 -9.44 -18.33
C LYS A 577 22.32 -10.87 -18.80
N GLU A 578 21.62 -11.34 -19.82
CA GLU A 578 21.92 -12.64 -20.43
C GLU A 578 23.28 -12.65 -21.12
N LEU A 579 23.58 -11.62 -21.91
CA LEU A 579 24.88 -11.47 -22.58
C LEU A 579 26.02 -11.39 -21.55
N GLU A 580 25.87 -10.57 -20.52
CA GLU A 580 26.86 -10.41 -19.44
C GLU A 580 27.11 -11.75 -18.72
N SER A 581 26.04 -12.42 -18.25
CA SER A 581 26.17 -13.62 -17.40
C SER A 581 26.53 -14.91 -18.15
N LYS A 582 25.99 -15.13 -19.34
CA LYS A 582 26.17 -16.40 -20.08
C LYS A 582 27.29 -16.35 -21.11
N TRP A 583 27.59 -15.17 -21.63
CA TRP A 583 28.55 -15.00 -22.73
C TRP A 583 29.78 -14.20 -22.33
N ASN A 584 29.89 -13.80 -21.05
CA ASN A 584 30.96 -12.94 -20.55
C ASN A 584 31.15 -11.69 -21.43
N PHE A 585 30.02 -11.16 -21.90
CA PHE A 585 30.00 -10.04 -22.83
C PHE A 585 30.40 -8.75 -22.12
N GLN A 586 31.34 -8.01 -22.71
CA GLN A 586 31.79 -6.72 -22.19
C GLN A 586 31.42 -5.59 -23.16
N LEU A 587 30.80 -4.56 -22.60
CA LEU A 587 30.42 -3.36 -23.33
C LEU A 587 31.63 -2.47 -23.64
N PRO A 588 31.59 -1.65 -24.71
CA PRO A 588 32.75 -0.89 -25.20
C PRO A 588 33.42 0.01 -24.16
N PHE A 589 32.65 0.61 -23.25
CA PHE A 589 33.14 1.54 -22.23
C PHE A 589 33.04 0.96 -20.80
N GLN A 590 32.89 -0.36 -20.68
CA GLN A 590 32.87 -1.04 -19.38
C GLN A 590 34.29 -1.21 -18.84
N ASN A 591 34.53 -0.77 -17.60
CA ASN A 591 35.79 -1.02 -16.92
C ASN A 591 35.76 -2.40 -16.24
N PRO A 592 36.64 -3.35 -16.62
CA PRO A 592 36.64 -4.71 -16.05
C PRO A 592 36.97 -4.78 -14.55
N ASN A 593 37.60 -3.74 -14.01
CA ASN A 593 38.06 -3.69 -12.61
C ASN A 593 37.10 -2.91 -11.69
N GLU A 594 35.96 -2.47 -12.21
CA GLU A 594 35.01 -1.63 -11.49
C GLU A 594 33.88 -2.48 -10.92
N ASP A 595 33.88 -2.66 -9.60
CA ASP A 595 32.87 -3.44 -8.86
C ASP A 595 31.62 -2.59 -8.58
N ILE A 596 30.96 -2.15 -9.66
CA ILE A 596 29.72 -1.36 -9.59
C ILE A 596 28.58 -2.16 -10.23
N ALA A 597 27.49 -2.30 -9.48
CA ALA A 597 26.27 -2.94 -9.97
C ALA A 597 25.49 -1.99 -10.90
N TYR A 598 25.75 -2.07 -12.20
CA TYR A 598 25.01 -1.33 -13.22
C TYR A 598 23.64 -1.95 -13.49
N ASN A 599 22.58 -1.12 -13.47
CA ASN A 599 21.20 -1.61 -13.53
C ASN A 599 20.19 -0.69 -14.25
N SER A 600 20.56 0.54 -14.64
CA SER A 600 19.65 1.49 -15.28
C SER A 600 19.92 1.67 -16.78
N LEU A 601 18.95 2.22 -17.52
CA LEU A 601 19.11 2.55 -18.94
C LEU A 601 20.29 3.50 -19.15
N SER A 602 20.40 4.54 -18.32
CA SER A 602 21.55 5.46 -18.36
C SER A 602 22.89 4.79 -18.12
N ASP A 603 22.95 3.71 -17.32
CA ASP A 603 24.18 2.94 -17.16
C ASP A 603 24.51 2.19 -18.44
N LEU A 604 23.51 1.55 -19.05
CA LEU A 604 23.67 0.83 -20.31
C LEU A 604 24.08 1.76 -21.45
N VAL A 605 23.51 2.97 -21.54
CA VAL A 605 23.94 4.03 -22.46
C VAL A 605 25.39 4.41 -22.19
N LYS A 606 25.77 4.69 -20.93
CA LYS A 606 27.16 5.04 -20.59
C LYS A 606 28.15 3.94 -20.98
N LEU A 607 27.84 2.69 -20.66
CA LEU A 607 28.68 1.54 -20.98
C LEU A 607 28.76 1.27 -22.49
N SER A 608 27.71 1.61 -23.24
CA SER A 608 27.61 1.38 -24.69
C SER A 608 28.20 2.51 -25.53
N LEU A 609 27.97 3.76 -25.13
CA LEU A 609 28.19 4.99 -25.91
C LEU A 609 29.15 5.98 -25.23
N GLY A 610 29.58 5.70 -24.00
CA GLY A 610 30.62 6.44 -23.27
C GLY A 610 30.11 7.60 -22.41
N LYS A 611 28.87 8.05 -22.62
CA LYS A 611 28.22 9.14 -21.87
C LYS A 611 26.88 8.69 -21.27
N PRO A 612 26.53 9.12 -20.04
CA PRO A 612 25.24 8.79 -19.44
C PRO A 612 24.09 9.62 -20.04
N LEU A 613 22.85 9.22 -19.76
CA LEU A 613 21.67 10.03 -20.05
C LEU A 613 21.51 11.16 -19.01
N ASN A 614 21.01 12.31 -19.44
CA ASN A 614 20.68 13.41 -18.56
C ASN A 614 19.32 13.16 -17.89
N LYS A 615 19.29 12.89 -16.58
CA LYS A 615 18.07 12.49 -15.83
C LYS A 615 17.24 13.66 -15.27
N ILE A 616 17.54 14.90 -15.64
CA ILE A 616 16.89 16.09 -15.05
C ILE A 616 15.36 16.07 -15.23
N GLU A 617 14.87 15.61 -16.39
CA GLU A 617 13.43 15.60 -16.73
C GLU A 617 12.70 14.31 -16.32
N GLN A 618 13.41 13.30 -15.81
CA GLN A 618 12.83 12.01 -15.39
C GLN A 618 11.70 12.17 -14.34
N PHE A 619 11.82 13.19 -13.47
CA PHE A 619 10.82 13.51 -12.45
C PHE A 619 10.15 14.87 -12.74
N SER A 620 9.77 15.11 -14.00
CA SER A 620 9.02 16.30 -14.43
C SER A 620 7.51 16.06 -14.43
N ASN A 621 6.72 17.12 -14.62
CA ASN A 621 5.28 16.98 -14.82
C ASN A 621 4.98 16.64 -16.29
N TRP A 622 4.90 15.35 -16.59
CA TRP A 622 4.63 14.84 -17.94
C TRP A 622 3.19 15.07 -18.42
N GLU A 623 2.27 15.44 -17.53
CA GLU A 623 0.89 15.82 -17.90
C GLU A 623 0.78 17.28 -18.37
N LYS A 624 1.88 18.03 -18.35
CA LYS A 624 1.90 19.45 -18.70
C LYS A 624 1.53 19.66 -20.17
N ILE A 625 0.59 20.57 -20.41
CA ILE A 625 0.19 21.00 -21.75
C ILE A 625 0.62 22.48 -22.00
N PRO A 626 1.43 22.77 -23.04
CA PRO A 626 2.24 21.82 -23.83
C PRO A 626 3.49 21.35 -23.07
N LEU A 627 4.10 20.25 -23.53
CA LEU A 627 5.40 19.79 -23.04
C LEU A 627 6.50 20.83 -23.29
N ARG A 628 7.47 20.92 -22.38
CA ARG A 628 8.65 21.77 -22.55
C ARG A 628 9.62 21.17 -23.57
N TYR A 629 10.45 22.02 -24.17
CA TYR A 629 11.50 21.58 -25.10
C TYR A 629 12.43 20.51 -24.49
N ASN A 630 12.87 20.69 -23.24
CA ASN A 630 13.74 19.71 -22.56
C ASN A 630 13.02 18.37 -22.30
N GLN A 631 11.73 18.39 -21.97
CA GLN A 631 10.92 17.18 -21.83
C GLN A 631 10.82 16.41 -23.15
N ILE A 632 10.57 17.13 -24.26
CA ILE A 632 10.51 16.55 -25.61
C ILE A 632 11.85 15.90 -25.97
N LYS A 633 12.98 16.59 -25.75
CA LYS A 633 14.32 16.06 -26.06
C LYS A 633 14.67 14.85 -25.19
N TYR A 634 14.34 14.89 -23.90
CA TYR A 634 14.53 13.77 -22.98
C TYR A 634 13.74 12.53 -23.44
N ALA A 635 12.42 12.67 -23.60
CA ALA A 635 11.53 11.59 -24.03
C ALA A 635 11.95 11.00 -25.38
N ALA A 636 12.34 11.86 -26.34
CA ALA A 636 12.82 11.40 -27.64
C ALA A 636 14.10 10.55 -27.53
N LEU A 637 15.05 10.98 -26.67
CA LEU A 637 16.33 10.30 -26.49
C LEU A 637 16.15 8.95 -25.77
N ASP A 638 15.28 8.85 -24.78
CA ASP A 638 15.08 7.61 -24.01
C ASP A 638 14.55 6.47 -24.89
N ALA A 639 13.68 6.75 -25.87
CA ALA A 639 13.28 5.75 -26.87
C ALA A 639 14.35 5.49 -27.94
N TYR A 640 15.01 6.54 -28.45
CA TYR A 640 15.98 6.40 -29.55
C TYR A 640 17.27 5.70 -29.13
N CYS A 641 17.74 5.93 -27.91
CA CYS A 641 18.96 5.30 -27.40
C CYS A 641 18.87 3.76 -27.35
N LEU A 642 17.66 3.19 -27.30
CA LEU A 642 17.43 1.75 -27.36
C LEU A 642 17.91 1.16 -28.70
N LEU A 643 17.67 1.87 -29.81
CA LEU A 643 18.15 1.48 -31.14
C LEU A 643 19.68 1.53 -31.20
N GLU A 644 20.28 2.59 -30.62
CA GLU A 644 21.74 2.75 -30.56
C GLU A 644 22.39 1.63 -29.75
N ILE A 645 21.84 1.33 -28.57
CA ILE A 645 22.29 0.22 -27.72
C ILE A 645 22.19 -1.11 -28.47
N TYR A 646 21.04 -1.40 -29.08
CA TYR A 646 20.84 -2.66 -29.79
C TYR A 646 21.87 -2.85 -30.92
N ASN A 647 22.13 -1.79 -31.69
CA ASN A 647 23.15 -1.82 -32.74
C ASN A 647 24.57 -2.08 -32.19
N ILE A 648 24.92 -1.48 -31.04
CA ILE A 648 26.19 -1.74 -30.35
C ILE A 648 26.28 -3.19 -29.88
N LEU A 649 25.24 -3.71 -29.23
CA LEU A 649 25.18 -5.11 -28.77
C LEU A 649 25.35 -6.06 -29.95
N LYS A 650 24.58 -5.88 -31.02
CA LYS A 650 24.64 -6.70 -32.24
C LYS A 650 26.03 -6.70 -32.87
N LYS A 651 26.62 -5.51 -33.06
CA LYS A 651 27.97 -5.35 -33.63
C LYS A 651 29.03 -6.02 -32.77
N LYS A 652 28.96 -5.84 -31.45
CA LYS A 652 29.95 -6.40 -30.51
C LYS A 652 29.83 -7.91 -30.42
N CYS A 653 28.61 -8.46 -30.35
CA CYS A 653 28.40 -9.91 -30.39
C CYS A 653 28.94 -10.53 -31.67
N LYS A 654 28.75 -9.87 -32.83
CA LYS A 654 29.36 -10.30 -34.10
C LYS A 654 30.89 -10.38 -34.02
N THR A 655 31.54 -9.38 -33.42
CA THR A 655 33.01 -9.40 -33.24
C THR A 655 33.49 -10.45 -32.23
N SER A 656 32.63 -10.83 -31.28
CA SER A 656 32.93 -11.83 -30.23
C SER A 656 32.44 -13.24 -30.59
N ASN A 657 31.96 -13.45 -31.83
CA ASN A 657 31.39 -14.71 -32.31
C ASN A 657 30.25 -15.26 -31.43
N ILE A 658 29.45 -14.37 -30.86
CA ILE A 658 28.25 -14.69 -30.08
C ILE A 658 27.05 -14.69 -31.04
N PRO A 659 26.20 -15.73 -31.06
CA PRO A 659 25.03 -15.83 -31.94
C PRO A 659 23.91 -14.89 -31.47
N PHE A 660 24.07 -13.60 -31.72
CA PHE A 660 23.22 -12.55 -31.17
C PHE A 660 21.73 -12.74 -31.48
N ASP A 661 21.39 -13.10 -32.72
CA ASP A 661 19.98 -13.23 -33.12
C ASP A 661 19.29 -14.39 -32.37
N GLU A 662 20.00 -15.50 -32.10
CA GLU A 662 19.46 -16.61 -31.28
C GLU A 662 19.28 -16.22 -29.81
N VAL A 663 20.23 -15.48 -29.24
CA VAL A 663 20.16 -14.99 -27.86
C VAL A 663 19.01 -13.98 -27.73
N CYS A 664 18.87 -13.10 -28.72
CA CYS A 664 17.78 -12.13 -28.81
C CYS A 664 16.44 -12.85 -28.89
N GLN A 665 16.27 -13.84 -29.77
CA GLN A 665 15.03 -14.62 -29.90
C GLN A 665 14.63 -15.36 -28.62
N LYS A 666 15.60 -15.92 -27.86
CA LYS A 666 15.32 -16.55 -26.56
C LYS A 666 14.83 -15.57 -25.49
N ASN A 667 15.13 -14.28 -25.65
CA ASN A 667 14.70 -13.21 -24.76
C ASN A 667 13.43 -12.51 -25.21
N ILE A 668 12.86 -12.93 -26.34
CA ILE A 668 11.52 -12.53 -26.73
C ILE A 668 10.54 -13.32 -25.85
N LYS A 669 9.86 -12.62 -24.94
CA LYS A 669 8.96 -13.22 -23.95
C LYS A 669 7.51 -12.92 -24.24
#